data_AF-L7JYE5-F1
#
_entry.id   AF-L7JYE5-F1
#
_cell.length_a   1.000
_cell.length_b   1.000
_cell.length_c   1.000
_cell.angle_alpha   90.00
_cell.angle_beta   90.00
_cell.angle_gamma   90.00
#
_symmetry.space_group_name_H-M   'P 1'
#
loop_
_entity.id
_entity.type
_entity.pdbx_description
1 polymer ?
#
loop_
_entity_poly.entity_id
_entity_poly.type
_entity_poly.pdbx_seq_one_letter_code
_entity_poly.pdbx_strand_id
1 'polypeptide(L)'
;MLVNFYEYATNAVLYILVFKSVQRMNLNEYVALSDLSITNMSKFLTDLADNKTKCPYYSVHVYKYEQQAEDFSAMSTNVCSYSVKQALNVDRNDLRRYIEVLRTETRTRTFKIIEFEFSKTLFIKIMSLSMYTTTFFTQYEIHHIFKYIFLHMDDLALLAFSVCISLQNDPQIFYSLSDYTKKYKHLICSYQPCAFKCHHDYSNALMKFREVVNHKVELTLVEGDVARAKVYGHKQHSTILKSIVPLNEFKLGFLFECCDTKFTQVADLDILYDKFIYNGYNSRLTIIILENLTVENIFDIIVGTEDVMLKVPWFPSHKLWAQKHIERVTFRLHIYSSSDSSLISSHIKLLKHIRFASLMIDFVNSVPQPIYNVGICFLRYINAYVYNLPENVSTIICEHINFDYDFLFTKRFKSVSICDSVVEQGKTVTIEKGCETVTIINSRGQFDLSNAAGFNKIVLLNSGSKLSFQEKKDNHFNYITITFAEINESTIIDGSFNEMIFRNIKFNKIVTLLISDGAKHVSIYKTSGSLNFVGDFRGIVSFFSDSFLVITHKENEPRNISLFSCGVTDSLEFKNIYHSIVLSYMNLSDNFCFAMDETCKELSIDNCHGTYNLSKAGVLEKLKIEFARETSDKMKIIGPVAVNNLDVLEIPFNINELSHFFDQFSRIKSLKLGTAYMPIWRVSLEQHFMCQYAAFFQLRGPINNIRGESSNFLAYQNLYSHENWAMHGDEIMASIFYRKVVTEIEALEYENILMTDNNCRYLQRMNNLKSLTASMHNLTGESFTHLPRNIQSLNLYGSYIPNNDYKQCLNILKCLPYLSILTLSGDFFADTSNFQLLPETVKTLVISYEKQDVRNSSINDKKISLHKLYVRVLWQSIFHEYTKILNVELIEYLQAIFVFVERYDLECLIVSTAIECFEIDPTTYGVIHSYNEQTCHGINF
;
A
#
# COMPACT_ATOMS: atom_id res chain seq x y z
N MET A 1 -2.20 -9.11 -4.47
CA MET A 1 -1.84 -9.96 -5.61
C MET A 1 -2.24 -11.37 -5.25
N LEU A 2 -2.99 -12.06 -6.11
CA LEU A 2 -3.37 -13.46 -5.92
C LEU A 2 -2.13 -14.35 -6.08
N VAL A 3 -1.86 -15.28 -5.17
CA VAL A 3 -0.98 -16.42 -5.48
C VAL A 3 -1.73 -17.28 -6.47
N ASN A 4 -1.22 -17.25 -7.69
CA ASN A 4 -1.62 -18.15 -8.73
C ASN A 4 -1.34 -19.58 -8.24
N PHE A 5 -2.32 -20.50 -8.22
CA PHE A 5 -2.04 -21.91 -7.89
C PHE A 5 -0.99 -22.50 -8.83
N TYR A 6 -0.83 -21.93 -10.04
CA TYR A 6 0.32 -22.18 -10.89
C TYR A 6 1.62 -21.73 -10.23
N GLU A 7 1.72 -20.51 -9.68
CA GLU A 7 2.88 -20.14 -8.84
C GLU A 7 3.00 -21.10 -7.68
N TYR A 8 1.99 -21.46 -6.90
CA TYR A 8 2.18 -22.46 -5.83
C TYR A 8 2.66 -23.84 -6.34
N ALA A 9 2.15 -24.34 -7.48
CA ALA A 9 2.57 -25.59 -8.11
C ALA A 9 3.97 -25.52 -8.73
N THR A 10 4.33 -24.37 -9.30
CA THR A 10 5.58 -24.11 -10.02
C THR A 10 6.61 -23.36 -9.19
N ASN A 11 6.24 -22.88 -8.00
CA ASN A 11 7.08 -22.16 -7.08
C ASN A 11 8.11 -23.18 -6.66
N ALA A 12 9.26 -23.01 -7.27
CA ALA A 12 10.42 -23.78 -6.97
C ALA A 12 10.88 -23.52 -5.54
N VAL A 13 10.24 -22.65 -4.73
CA VAL A 13 10.72 -22.23 -3.42
C VAL A 13 9.61 -22.23 -2.36
N LEU A 14 9.77 -23.04 -1.31
CA LEU A 14 9.02 -22.93 -0.05
C LEU A 14 9.89 -22.25 1.01
N TYR A 15 9.36 -21.24 1.71
CA TYR A 15 10.07 -20.56 2.79
C TYR A 15 9.72 -21.18 4.14
N ILE A 16 10.73 -21.47 4.96
CA ILE A 16 10.53 -21.97 6.33
C ILE A 16 11.20 -20.99 7.28
N LEU A 17 10.41 -20.21 8.00
CA LEU A 17 10.89 -19.30 9.04
C LEU A 17 11.08 -20.10 10.33
N VAL A 18 12.30 -20.24 10.80
CA VAL A 18 12.65 -21.05 11.99
C VAL A 18 12.99 -20.11 13.13
N PHE A 19 12.25 -20.18 14.23
CA PHE A 19 12.36 -19.27 15.36
C PHE A 19 13.12 -19.91 16.51
N LYS A 20 13.86 -19.07 17.24
CA LYS A 20 14.53 -19.47 18.47
C LYS A 20 13.52 -19.74 19.57
N SER A 21 13.53 -20.95 20.12
CA SER A 21 12.63 -21.33 21.22
C SER A 21 12.96 -20.56 22.50
N VAL A 22 11.92 -20.07 23.16
CA VAL A 22 12.03 -19.45 24.50
C VAL A 22 12.28 -20.51 25.57
N GLN A 23 11.79 -21.73 25.34
CA GLN A 23 11.96 -22.85 26.26
C GLN A 23 13.29 -23.55 25.92
N ARG A 24 14.11 -23.90 26.93
CA ARG A 24 15.39 -24.60 26.74
C ARG A 24 15.27 -26.02 26.13
N MET A 25 14.09 -26.41 25.68
CA MET A 25 13.91 -27.59 24.87
C MET A 25 14.32 -27.19 23.46
N ASN A 26 15.35 -27.84 22.90
CA ASN A 26 15.94 -27.59 21.56
C ASN A 26 14.97 -27.87 20.39
N LEU A 27 13.72 -27.46 20.52
CA LEU A 27 12.67 -27.60 19.54
C LEU A 27 12.47 -26.23 18.92
N ASN A 28 13.04 -26.03 17.74
CA ASN A 28 12.83 -24.79 17.00
C ASN A 28 11.36 -24.73 16.55
N GLU A 29 10.69 -23.65 16.90
CA GLU A 29 9.36 -23.34 16.37
C GLU A 29 9.52 -22.88 14.91
N TYR A 30 8.55 -23.13 14.04
CA TYR A 30 8.62 -22.64 12.66
C TYR A 30 7.27 -22.18 12.12
N VAL A 31 7.35 -21.45 11.00
CA VAL A 31 6.23 -21.05 10.15
C VAL A 31 6.65 -21.31 8.71
N ALA A 32 5.85 -22.09 7.96
CA ALA A 32 6.09 -22.34 6.54
C ALA A 32 5.23 -21.39 5.70
N LEU A 33 5.88 -20.66 4.79
CA LEU A 33 5.24 -19.66 3.93
C LEU A 33 5.56 -19.99 2.47
N SER A 34 4.55 -19.94 1.60
CA SER A 34 4.73 -19.99 0.14
C SER A 34 5.07 -18.64 -0.45
N ASP A 35 4.72 -17.56 0.25
CA ASP A 35 4.92 -16.18 -0.15
C ASP A 35 5.36 -15.36 1.07
N LEU A 36 6.38 -14.51 0.92
CA LEU A 36 6.88 -13.63 1.97
C LEU A 36 6.10 -12.30 2.02
N SER A 37 5.30 -11.99 1.00
CA SER A 37 4.47 -10.78 0.90
C SER A 37 3.47 -10.61 2.03
N ILE A 38 3.03 -11.73 2.61
CA ILE A 38 2.08 -11.77 3.73
C ILE A 38 2.70 -11.37 5.07
N THR A 39 4.01 -11.14 5.10
CA THR A 39 4.71 -10.61 6.28
C THR A 39 4.83 -9.09 6.14
N ASN A 40 4.76 -8.35 7.25
CA ASN A 40 5.13 -6.93 7.25
C ASN A 40 6.67 -6.73 7.20
N MET A 41 7.42 -7.69 6.65
CA MET A 41 8.87 -7.71 6.43
C MET A 41 9.20 -8.23 5.02
N SER A 42 8.24 -8.15 4.11
CA SER A 42 8.25 -8.85 2.82
C SER A 42 9.45 -8.50 1.96
N LYS A 43 9.79 -7.21 1.92
CA LYS A 43 10.92 -6.69 1.14
C LYS A 43 12.24 -7.23 1.68
N PHE A 44 12.45 -7.10 2.99
CA PHE A 44 13.67 -7.57 3.64
C PHE A 44 13.83 -9.08 3.50
N LEU A 45 12.79 -9.87 3.76
CA LEU A 45 12.87 -11.33 3.68
C LEU A 45 13.09 -11.82 2.25
N THR A 46 12.47 -11.18 1.26
CA THR A 46 12.69 -11.49 -0.16
C THR A 46 14.14 -11.19 -0.55
N ASP A 47 14.66 -10.02 -0.19
CA ASP A 47 16.05 -9.64 -0.48
C ASP A 47 17.07 -10.54 0.23
N LEU A 48 16.78 -10.91 1.48
CA LEU A 48 17.59 -11.84 2.25
C LEU A 48 17.59 -13.23 1.60
N ALA A 49 16.42 -13.74 1.24
CA ALA A 49 16.26 -15.04 0.60
C ALA A 49 16.93 -15.13 -0.78
N ASP A 50 16.99 -14.01 -1.51
CA ASP A 50 17.66 -13.91 -2.80
C ASP A 50 19.15 -13.60 -2.69
N ASN A 51 19.70 -13.54 -1.47
CA ASN A 51 21.07 -13.10 -1.19
C ASN A 51 21.40 -11.70 -1.73
N LYS A 52 20.40 -10.85 -1.97
CA LYS A 52 20.57 -9.44 -2.34
C LYS A 52 21.01 -8.62 -1.13
N THR A 53 20.55 -9.01 0.06
CA THR A 53 20.94 -8.42 1.34
C THR A 53 21.51 -9.50 2.27
N LYS A 54 22.54 -9.17 3.05
CA LYS A 54 23.07 -10.05 4.11
C LYS A 54 22.82 -9.40 5.46
N CYS A 55 22.32 -10.16 6.43
CA CYS A 55 22.14 -9.70 7.79
C CYS A 55 22.70 -10.75 8.77
N PRO A 56 23.60 -10.38 9.70
CA PRO A 56 24.28 -11.36 10.56
C PRO A 56 23.35 -12.06 11.55
N TYR A 57 22.13 -11.56 11.74
CA TYR A 57 21.12 -12.14 12.63
C TYR A 57 20.21 -13.15 11.95
N TYR A 58 20.33 -13.29 10.63
CA TYR A 58 19.48 -14.15 9.83
C TYR A 58 20.35 -15.01 8.93
N SER A 59 20.24 -16.32 9.08
CA SER A 59 20.83 -17.28 8.15
C SER A 59 19.77 -17.70 7.13
N VAL A 60 20.17 -17.78 5.86
CA VAL A 60 19.37 -18.38 4.80
C VAL A 60 20.06 -19.65 4.35
N HIS A 61 19.37 -20.77 4.48
CA HIS A 61 19.81 -22.06 4.00
C HIS A 61 18.96 -22.47 2.81
N VAL A 62 19.60 -22.64 1.66
CA VAL A 62 18.93 -23.11 0.44
C VAL A 62 19.14 -24.61 0.35
N TYR A 63 18.07 -25.38 0.45
CA TYR A 63 18.10 -26.83 0.29
C TYR A 63 17.49 -27.21 -1.05
N LYS A 64 18.28 -27.87 -1.90
CA LYS A 64 17.79 -28.57 -3.09
C LYS A 64 17.65 -30.06 -2.76
N TYR A 65 16.59 -30.69 -3.25
CA TYR A 65 16.30 -32.10 -2.97
C TYR A 65 17.47 -33.04 -3.31
N GLU A 66 18.19 -32.79 -4.40
CA GLU A 66 19.32 -33.62 -4.84
C GLU A 66 20.49 -33.67 -3.82
N GLN A 67 20.68 -32.62 -3.02
CA GLN A 67 21.71 -32.57 -1.98
C GLN A 67 21.28 -33.30 -0.69
N GLN A 68 19.97 -33.51 -0.48
CA GLN A 68 19.42 -34.07 0.74
C GLN A 68 19.65 -35.58 0.90
N ALA A 69 19.75 -36.33 -0.21
CA ALA A 69 19.95 -37.78 -0.15
C ALA A 69 21.29 -38.18 0.50
N GLU A 70 22.33 -37.35 0.38
CA GLU A 70 23.65 -37.61 0.96
C GLU A 70 23.76 -37.09 2.40
N ASP A 71 23.32 -35.86 2.68
CA ASP A 71 23.48 -35.23 4.02
C ASP A 71 22.61 -35.88 5.11
N PHE A 72 21.39 -36.32 4.79
CA PHE A 72 20.52 -36.97 5.80
C PHE A 72 20.99 -38.38 6.18
N SER A 73 21.74 -39.05 5.29
CA SER A 73 22.36 -40.34 5.60
C SER A 73 23.52 -40.18 6.61
N ALA A 74 24.20 -39.03 6.59
CA ALA A 74 25.28 -38.71 7.50
C ALA A 74 24.78 -38.21 8.88
N MET A 75 23.66 -37.49 8.94
CA MET A 75 23.09 -37.01 10.20
C MET A 75 22.40 -38.09 11.05
N SER A 76 21.94 -39.20 10.44
CA SER A 76 21.24 -40.26 11.18
C SER A 76 22.14 -41.14 12.05
N THR A 77 23.47 -41.01 11.95
CA THR A 77 24.41 -41.89 12.66
C THR A 77 24.96 -41.30 13.97
N ASN A 78 24.70 -40.02 14.30
CA ASN A 78 25.34 -39.35 15.45
C ASN A 78 24.40 -38.67 16.46
N VAL A 79 23.09 -38.91 16.43
CA VAL A 79 22.17 -38.37 17.45
C VAL A 79 22.04 -39.35 18.61
N CYS A 80 22.83 -39.11 19.65
CA CYS A 80 22.84 -39.85 20.91
C CYS A 80 21.45 -39.83 21.57
N SER A 81 20.84 -41.00 21.70
CA SER A 81 19.56 -41.22 22.37
C SER A 81 19.71 -41.09 23.89
N TYR A 82 19.49 -39.90 24.44
CA TYR A 82 19.23 -39.73 25.88
C TYR A 82 17.73 -39.88 26.15
N SER A 83 17.35 -41.04 26.69
CA SER A 83 16.03 -41.31 27.26
C SER A 83 15.96 -40.70 28.65
N VAL A 84 15.09 -39.71 28.86
CA VAL A 84 14.63 -39.30 30.20
C VAL A 84 13.12 -39.42 30.24
N LYS A 85 12.65 -40.32 31.10
CA LYS A 85 11.24 -40.54 31.43
C LYS A 85 10.76 -39.52 32.48
N GLN A 86 9.49 -39.16 32.29
CA GLN A 86 8.46 -38.72 33.25
C GLN A 86 8.10 -37.23 33.45
N ALA A 87 6.80 -37.02 33.21
CA ALA A 87 5.83 -36.16 33.90
C ALA A 87 5.67 -34.70 33.45
N LEU A 88 4.83 -34.49 32.43
CA LEU A 88 3.64 -33.61 32.46
C LEU A 88 2.88 -33.82 31.13
N ASN A 89 1.64 -34.31 31.23
CA ASN A 89 0.74 -34.57 30.10
C ASN A 89 0.22 -33.25 29.53
N VAL A 90 0.93 -32.72 28.54
CA VAL A 90 0.37 -31.90 27.46
C VAL A 90 0.75 -32.64 26.19
N ASP A 91 -0.24 -32.92 25.34
CA ASP A 91 -0.12 -33.75 24.15
C ASP A 91 1.08 -33.31 23.29
N ARG A 92 2.06 -34.22 23.15
CA ARG A 92 3.39 -33.96 22.56
C ARG A 92 3.46 -34.28 21.06
N ASN A 93 2.33 -34.46 20.39
CA ASN A 93 2.30 -35.06 19.05
C ASN A 93 2.41 -34.10 17.86
N ASP A 94 2.38 -32.77 18.04
CA ASP A 94 2.39 -31.83 16.89
C ASP A 94 3.72 -31.10 16.64
N LEU A 95 4.80 -31.48 17.33
CA LEU A 95 6.14 -30.95 17.02
C LEU A 95 6.84 -31.82 15.97
N ARG A 96 6.24 -31.93 14.78
CA ARG A 96 6.98 -32.36 13.58
C ARG A 96 8.16 -31.40 13.43
N ARG A 97 9.40 -31.92 13.46
CA ARG A 97 10.57 -31.08 13.14
C ARG A 97 10.37 -30.53 11.72
N TYR A 98 10.78 -29.30 11.42
CA TYR A 98 10.72 -28.78 10.05
C TYR A 98 11.46 -29.69 9.03
N ILE A 99 12.39 -30.51 9.50
CA ILE A 99 13.05 -31.58 8.75
C ILE A 99 12.06 -32.61 8.18
N GLU A 100 10.96 -32.89 8.89
CA GLU A 100 9.91 -33.77 8.39
C GLU A 100 9.14 -33.11 7.25
N VAL A 101 8.89 -31.79 7.31
CA VAL A 101 8.32 -31.03 6.18
C VAL A 101 9.24 -31.10 4.96
N LEU A 102 10.56 -31.01 5.15
CA LEU A 102 11.53 -31.21 4.06
C LEU A 102 11.48 -32.63 3.46
N ARG A 103 11.07 -33.64 4.24
CA ARG A 103 11.01 -35.04 3.80
C ARG A 103 9.69 -35.40 3.12
N THR A 104 8.58 -34.78 3.53
CA THR A 104 7.25 -35.07 3.00
C THR A 104 6.95 -34.29 1.72
N GLU A 105 7.51 -33.09 1.56
CA GLU A 105 7.34 -32.28 0.35
C GLU A 105 8.19 -32.79 -0.84
N THR A 106 7.62 -32.68 -2.05
CA THR A 106 8.06 -33.36 -3.28
C THR A 106 9.46 -32.99 -3.79
N ARG A 107 10.08 -33.94 -4.54
CA ARG A 107 11.42 -33.87 -5.18
C ARG A 107 11.74 -32.63 -6.01
N THR A 108 10.75 -31.81 -6.34
CA THR A 108 10.84 -30.73 -7.33
C THR A 108 10.97 -29.34 -6.70
N ARG A 109 10.81 -29.20 -5.37
CA ARG A 109 10.87 -27.91 -4.69
C ARG A 109 12.25 -27.66 -4.07
N THR A 110 12.68 -26.41 -4.15
CA THR A 110 13.77 -25.83 -3.34
C THR A 110 13.16 -25.33 -2.06
N PHE A 111 13.87 -25.46 -0.95
CA PHE A 111 13.46 -24.90 0.33
C PHE A 111 14.42 -23.79 0.71
N LYS A 112 13.90 -22.65 1.12
CA LYS A 112 14.70 -21.56 1.71
C LYS A 112 14.32 -21.46 3.19
N ILE A 113 15.21 -21.94 4.05
CA ILE A 113 15.03 -21.89 5.50
C ILE A 113 15.67 -20.59 6.00
N ILE A 114 14.89 -19.76 6.68
CA ILE A 114 15.35 -18.50 7.24
C ILE A 114 15.29 -18.62 8.77
N GLU A 115 16.44 -18.59 9.44
CA GLU A 115 16.48 -18.70 10.90
C GLU A 115 16.41 -17.32 11.56
N PHE A 116 15.53 -17.19 12.55
CA PHE A 116 15.24 -15.97 13.30
C PHE A 116 15.71 -16.14 14.74
N GLU A 117 16.41 -15.13 15.24
CA GLU A 117 16.95 -15.09 16.61
C GLU A 117 15.93 -14.65 17.68
N PHE A 118 14.64 -14.62 17.34
CA PHE A 118 13.53 -14.27 18.23
C PHE A 118 12.39 -15.30 18.15
N SER A 119 11.43 -15.20 19.06
CA SER A 119 10.37 -16.22 19.23
C SER A 119 9.24 -16.08 18.21
N LYS A 120 8.58 -17.20 17.89
CA LYS A 120 7.37 -17.24 17.05
C LYS A 120 6.25 -16.40 17.67
N THR A 121 6.10 -16.41 18.99
CA THR A 121 5.09 -15.60 19.70
C THR A 121 5.26 -14.10 19.45
N LEU A 122 6.49 -13.59 19.49
CA LEU A 122 6.75 -12.18 19.20
C LEU A 122 6.43 -11.85 17.75
N PHE A 123 6.82 -12.72 16.81
CA PHE A 123 6.49 -12.57 15.40
C PHE A 123 4.99 -12.44 15.16
N ILE A 124 4.21 -13.41 15.68
CA ILE A 124 2.74 -13.42 15.55
C ILE A 124 2.15 -12.14 16.18
N LYS A 125 2.60 -11.77 17.38
CA LYS A 125 2.13 -10.56 18.07
C LYS A 125 2.35 -9.29 17.25
N ILE A 126 3.46 -9.18 16.52
CA ILE A 126 3.74 -8.05 15.63
C ILE A 126 2.87 -8.11 14.38
N MET A 127 2.63 -9.30 13.81
CA MET A 127 1.73 -9.48 12.66
C MET A 127 0.26 -9.22 13.01
N SER A 128 -0.11 -9.27 14.29
CA SER A 128 -1.47 -9.01 14.79
C SER A 128 -1.71 -7.58 15.27
N LEU A 129 -0.78 -6.63 15.05
CA LEU A 129 -0.97 -5.24 15.45
C LEU A 129 -2.13 -4.59 14.70
N SER A 130 -2.97 -3.83 15.40
CA SER A 130 -4.09 -3.09 14.81
C SER A 130 -4.28 -1.71 15.48
N MET A 131 -4.97 -0.78 14.82
CA MET A 131 -5.30 0.53 15.40
C MET A 131 -6.26 0.46 16.60
N TYR A 132 -7.01 -0.64 16.73
CA TYR A 132 -8.06 -0.79 17.74
C TYR A 132 -7.58 -1.56 18.99
N THR A 133 -6.42 -2.21 18.92
CA THR A 133 -5.90 -3.05 19.99
C THR A 133 -4.60 -2.50 20.54
N THR A 134 -4.63 -2.09 21.82
CA THR A 134 -3.40 -1.69 22.52
C THR A 134 -2.57 -2.93 22.84
N THR A 135 -1.50 -3.13 22.08
CA THR A 135 -0.55 -4.23 22.31
C THR A 135 0.60 -3.75 23.19
N PHE A 136 0.85 -4.46 24.29
CA PHE A 136 1.97 -4.19 25.19
C PHE A 136 3.10 -5.19 24.97
N PHE A 137 4.33 -4.71 24.90
CA PHE A 137 5.52 -5.53 24.78
C PHE A 137 6.28 -5.59 26.10
N THR A 138 6.78 -6.78 26.43
CA THR A 138 7.69 -6.98 27.56
C THR A 138 9.07 -6.38 27.22
N GLN A 139 9.88 -6.14 28.25
CA GLN A 139 11.26 -5.68 28.06
C GLN A 139 12.08 -6.57 27.11
N TYR A 140 11.92 -7.89 27.24
CA TYR A 140 12.62 -8.86 26.38
C TYR A 140 12.17 -8.76 24.92
N GLU A 141 10.86 -8.62 24.69
CA GLU A 141 10.30 -8.43 23.36
C GLU A 141 10.79 -7.13 22.73
N ILE A 142 10.80 -6.01 23.48
CA ILE A 142 11.31 -4.72 22.99
C ILE A 142 12.78 -4.83 22.57
N HIS A 143 13.61 -5.51 23.37
CA HIS A 143 15.01 -5.75 23.00
C HIS A 143 15.14 -6.53 21.68
N HIS A 144 14.33 -7.58 21.48
CA HIS A 144 14.30 -8.31 20.21
C HIS A 144 13.76 -7.49 19.05
N ILE A 145 12.75 -6.64 19.29
CA ILE A 145 12.22 -5.72 18.27
C ILE A 145 13.33 -4.82 17.76
N PHE A 146 14.03 -4.11 18.65
CA PHE A 146 15.11 -3.20 18.23
C PHE A 146 16.32 -3.93 17.64
N LYS A 147 16.64 -5.13 18.14
CA LYS A 147 17.79 -5.89 17.64
C LYS A 147 17.57 -6.49 16.26
N TYR A 148 16.40 -7.07 16.03
CA TYR A 148 16.17 -7.96 14.90
C TYR A 148 15.10 -7.43 13.95
N ILE A 149 14.06 -6.76 14.42
CA ILE A 149 12.82 -6.58 13.64
C ILE A 149 12.66 -5.16 13.10
N PHE A 150 12.92 -4.14 13.93
CA PHE A 150 12.49 -2.77 13.67
C PHE A 150 13.08 -2.15 12.39
N LEU A 151 14.30 -2.53 11.99
CA LEU A 151 14.93 -2.02 10.77
C LEU A 151 14.48 -2.73 9.48
N HIS A 152 13.63 -3.74 9.60
CA HIS A 152 13.32 -4.69 8.53
C HIS A 152 11.82 -4.80 8.26
N MET A 153 11.01 -3.96 8.90
CA MET A 153 9.55 -3.91 8.68
C MET A 153 9.19 -2.91 7.59
N ASP A 154 8.14 -3.22 6.82
CA ASP A 154 7.66 -2.39 5.72
C ASP A 154 6.85 -1.18 6.22
N ASP A 155 5.98 -1.35 7.23
CA ASP A 155 5.31 -0.27 7.97
C ASP A 155 5.60 -0.33 9.49
N LEU A 156 6.10 0.78 10.02
CA LEU A 156 6.54 0.93 11.41
C LEU A 156 5.56 1.69 12.31
N ALA A 157 4.49 2.29 11.79
CA ALA A 157 3.68 3.24 12.56
C ALA A 157 3.03 2.60 13.80
N LEU A 158 2.35 1.46 13.62
CA LEU A 158 1.69 0.74 14.72
C LEU A 158 2.70 0.12 15.70
N LEU A 159 3.78 -0.47 15.17
CA LEU A 159 4.84 -1.04 16.01
C LEU A 159 5.50 0.05 16.88
N ALA A 160 5.83 1.21 16.29
CA ALA A 160 6.39 2.33 17.02
C ALA A 160 5.43 2.87 18.08
N PHE A 161 4.14 3.00 17.76
CA PHE A 161 3.13 3.42 18.73
C PHE A 161 2.98 2.43 19.89
N SER A 162 2.85 1.13 19.63
CA SER A 162 2.76 0.11 20.68
C SER A 162 4.03 0.01 21.53
N VAL A 163 5.22 0.18 20.93
CA VAL A 163 6.47 0.28 21.68
C VAL A 163 6.49 1.56 22.52
N CYS A 164 6.05 2.71 22.01
CA CYS A 164 5.90 3.95 22.80
C CYS A 164 5.00 3.74 24.02
N ILE A 165 3.81 3.17 23.85
CA ILE A 165 2.89 2.91 24.98
C ILE A 165 3.53 1.95 25.99
N SER A 166 4.30 0.95 25.53
CA SER A 166 5.03 0.04 26.43
C SER A 166 6.14 0.76 27.21
N LEU A 167 6.90 1.65 26.56
CA LEU A 167 7.96 2.46 27.18
C LEU A 167 7.40 3.53 28.14
N GLN A 168 6.17 4.01 27.93
CA GLN A 168 5.50 4.94 28.85
C GLN A 168 5.31 4.31 30.24
N ASN A 169 5.10 2.99 30.29
CA ASN A 169 5.02 2.25 31.54
C ASN A 169 6.40 2.10 32.20
N ASP A 170 7.41 1.70 31.41
CA ASP A 170 8.80 1.51 31.87
C ASP A 170 9.84 2.12 30.91
N PRO A 171 10.24 3.39 31.12
CA PRO A 171 11.22 4.07 30.25
C PRO A 171 12.64 3.53 30.44
N GLN A 172 12.91 2.75 31.50
CA GLN A 172 14.25 2.16 31.73
C GLN A 172 14.65 1.20 30.63
N ILE A 173 13.67 0.58 29.99
CA ILE A 173 13.88 -0.29 28.83
C ILE A 173 14.59 0.47 27.71
N PHE A 174 14.13 1.68 27.37
CA PHE A 174 14.77 2.49 26.32
C PHE A 174 16.21 2.85 26.69
N TYR A 175 16.43 3.29 27.93
CA TYR A 175 17.77 3.63 28.38
C TYR A 175 18.71 2.43 28.34
N SER A 176 18.24 1.24 28.70
CA SER A 176 19.03 0.00 28.65
C SER A 176 19.48 -0.38 27.24
N LEU A 177 18.77 0.08 26.20
CA LEU A 177 19.15 -0.11 24.80
C LEU A 177 20.12 0.97 24.30
N SER A 178 20.28 2.08 25.02
CA SER A 178 21.15 3.18 24.63
C SER A 178 22.53 3.10 25.31
N ASP A 179 23.60 3.40 24.55
CA ASP A 179 24.96 3.55 25.11
C ASP A 179 25.09 4.71 26.11
N TYR A 180 24.05 5.55 26.21
CA TYR A 180 23.96 6.67 27.14
C TYR A 180 23.85 6.27 28.62
N THR A 181 23.62 4.98 28.92
CA THR A 181 23.67 4.42 30.28
C THR A 181 24.98 4.76 31.02
N LYS A 182 26.12 4.94 30.33
CA LYS A 182 27.38 5.29 31.00
C LYS A 182 27.37 6.68 31.68
N LYS A 183 26.60 7.66 31.17
CA LYS A 183 26.53 9.01 31.76
C LYS A 183 25.42 9.17 32.81
N TYR A 184 24.34 8.38 32.72
CA TYR A 184 23.16 8.52 33.58
C TYR A 184 23.08 7.48 34.73
N LYS A 185 24.06 6.57 34.82
CA LYS A 185 24.18 5.56 35.90
C LYS A 185 24.08 6.12 37.33
N HIS A 186 24.43 7.39 37.54
CA HIS A 186 24.41 8.03 38.86
C HIS A 186 23.05 8.57 39.29
N LEU A 187 22.08 8.71 38.36
CA LEU A 187 20.78 9.35 38.63
C LEU A 187 19.64 8.35 38.89
N ILE A 188 19.86 7.06 38.68
CA ILE A 188 18.82 6.03 38.77
C ILE A 188 19.14 5.12 39.97
N CYS A 189 18.65 5.51 41.15
CA CYS A 189 18.96 4.88 42.45
C CYS A 189 18.41 3.45 42.65
N SER A 190 17.89 2.77 41.64
CA SER A 190 17.25 1.46 41.80
C SER A 190 17.52 0.47 40.66
N TYR A 191 18.69 0.57 40.01
CA TYR A 191 19.06 -0.39 38.96
C TYR A 191 19.25 -1.79 39.56
N GLN A 192 18.23 -2.65 39.46
CA GLN A 192 18.47 -4.08 39.34
C GLN A 192 19.32 -4.26 38.07
N PRO A 193 20.51 -4.87 38.16
CA PRO A 193 21.35 -5.07 36.99
C PRO A 193 20.57 -5.88 35.96
N CYS A 194 20.19 -5.22 34.87
CA CYS A 194 19.48 -5.89 33.79
C CYS A 194 20.40 -6.98 33.23
N ALA A 195 19.90 -8.22 33.17
CA ALA A 195 20.70 -9.41 32.85
C ALA A 195 21.25 -9.42 31.40
N PHE A 196 20.89 -8.44 30.57
CA PHE A 196 21.33 -8.33 29.17
C PHE A 196 22.69 -7.63 29.08
N LYS A 197 23.77 -8.34 29.42
CA LYS A 197 25.17 -7.88 29.23
C LYS A 197 25.66 -7.99 27.77
N CYS A 198 24.79 -7.91 26.76
CA CYS A 198 25.21 -8.04 25.36
C CYS A 198 25.53 -6.68 24.74
N HIS A 199 26.73 -6.55 24.17
CA HIS A 199 27.17 -5.41 23.37
C HIS A 199 26.53 -5.45 21.97
N HIS A 200 25.25 -5.06 21.86
CA HIS A 200 24.63 -4.80 20.57
C HIS A 200 24.48 -3.32 20.33
N ASP A 201 24.76 -2.89 19.10
CA ASP A 201 24.54 -1.51 18.67
C ASP A 201 23.08 -1.35 18.23
N TYR A 202 22.30 -0.65 19.05
CA TYR A 202 20.90 -0.33 18.78
C TYR A 202 20.70 1.01 18.07
N SER A 203 21.79 1.75 17.79
CA SER A 203 21.73 3.16 17.41
C SER A 203 20.85 3.40 16.18
N ASN A 204 21.02 2.60 15.12
CA ASN A 204 20.23 2.73 13.90
C ASN A 204 18.73 2.48 14.13
N ALA A 205 18.39 1.43 14.88
CA ALA A 205 17.00 1.08 15.17
C ALA A 205 16.33 2.14 16.06
N LEU A 206 17.04 2.65 17.06
CA LEU A 206 16.56 3.72 17.94
C LEU A 206 16.37 5.05 17.19
N MET A 207 17.29 5.39 16.28
CA MET A 207 17.15 6.57 15.40
C MET A 207 15.90 6.43 14.52
N LYS A 208 15.73 5.29 13.85
CA LYS A 208 14.56 5.06 12.98
C LYS A 208 13.25 5.07 13.77
N PHE A 209 13.25 4.48 14.96
CA PHE A 209 12.08 4.49 15.85
C PHE A 209 11.66 5.90 16.21
N ARG A 210 12.60 6.73 16.66
CA ARG A 210 12.32 8.12 16.99
C ARG A 210 11.83 8.90 15.79
N GLU A 211 12.42 8.69 14.60
CA GLU A 211 11.94 9.27 13.36
C GLU A 211 10.46 8.93 13.17
N VAL A 212 10.07 7.65 13.22
CA VAL A 212 8.67 7.22 13.06
C VAL A 212 7.75 7.84 14.11
N VAL A 213 8.16 7.84 15.38
CA VAL A 213 7.39 8.46 16.48
C VAL A 213 7.15 9.94 16.20
N ASN A 214 8.18 10.69 15.82
CA ASN A 214 8.08 12.12 15.55
C ASN A 214 7.26 12.44 14.29
N HIS A 215 7.10 11.49 13.37
CA HIS A 215 6.26 11.68 12.17
C HIS A 215 4.81 11.25 12.36
N LYS A 216 4.55 10.27 13.25
CA LYS A 216 3.26 9.54 13.29
C LYS A 216 2.55 9.56 14.64
N VAL A 217 3.17 10.03 15.73
CA VAL A 217 2.60 9.96 17.08
C VAL A 217 2.43 11.35 17.70
N GLU A 218 1.24 11.60 18.27
CA GLU A 218 0.92 12.80 19.06
C GLU A 218 0.33 12.37 20.41
N LEU A 219 0.86 12.91 21.50
CA LEU A 219 0.31 12.69 22.84
C LEU A 219 -0.23 14.01 23.40
N THR A 220 -1.47 13.99 23.87
CA THR A 220 -2.04 15.08 24.65
C THR A 220 -1.83 14.80 26.13
N LEU A 221 -1.14 15.72 26.80
CA LEU A 221 -0.83 15.62 28.23
C LEU A 221 -1.92 16.34 29.04
N VAL A 222 -2.60 15.60 29.90
CA VAL A 222 -3.79 16.08 30.62
C VAL A 222 -3.58 16.08 32.13
N GLU A 223 -4.17 17.04 32.83
CA GLU A 223 -4.33 17.02 34.28
C GLU A 223 -5.82 16.98 34.59
N GLY A 224 -6.30 15.80 35.02
CA GLY A 224 -7.74 15.50 34.94
C GLY A 224 -8.20 15.54 33.47
N ASP A 225 -9.24 16.33 33.19
CA ASP A 225 -9.78 16.51 31.83
C ASP A 225 -9.16 17.70 31.08
N VAL A 226 -8.24 18.44 31.72
CA VAL A 226 -7.68 19.67 31.16
C VAL A 226 -6.39 19.37 30.42
N ALA A 227 -6.35 19.66 29.12
CA ALA A 227 -5.12 19.59 28.32
C ALA A 227 -4.14 20.69 28.75
N ARG A 228 -2.99 20.28 29.28
CA ARG A 228 -1.92 21.17 29.74
C ARG A 228 -0.81 21.34 28.70
N ALA A 229 -0.50 20.28 27.98
CA ALA A 229 0.51 20.30 26.94
C ALA A 229 0.22 19.28 25.83
N LYS A 230 0.89 19.44 24.70
CA LYS A 230 0.93 18.45 23.61
C LYS A 230 2.36 18.18 23.22
N VAL A 231 2.69 16.91 23.01
CA VAL A 231 4.02 16.50 22.57
C VAL A 231 3.96 15.75 21.25
N TYR A 232 4.87 16.10 20.34
CA TYR A 232 4.89 15.60 18.97
C TYR A 232 6.28 15.85 18.34
N GLY A 233 6.48 15.40 17.10
CA GLY A 233 7.70 15.70 16.33
C GLY A 233 7.53 16.86 15.37
N HIS A 234 8.63 17.44 14.87
CA HIS A 234 8.56 18.62 13.98
C HIS A 234 7.82 18.40 12.65
N LYS A 235 7.75 17.14 12.19
CA LYS A 235 7.25 16.75 10.86
C LYS A 235 5.97 15.93 10.98
N GLN A 236 4.86 16.56 11.36
CA GLN A 236 3.57 15.87 11.46
C GLN A 236 2.97 15.55 10.08
N HIS A 237 2.59 14.30 9.85
CA HIS A 237 1.77 13.89 8.70
C HIS A 237 0.27 14.09 8.96
N SER A 238 -0.57 13.96 7.93
CA SER A 238 -2.03 14.00 8.03
C SER A 238 -2.63 12.84 8.84
N THR A 239 -1.98 11.67 8.83
CA THR A 239 -2.37 10.49 9.62
C THR A 239 -1.50 10.36 10.85
N ILE A 240 -2.05 10.77 12.00
CA ILE A 240 -1.39 10.78 13.30
C ILE A 240 -2.12 9.84 14.24
N LEU A 241 -1.38 8.94 14.87
CA LEU A 241 -1.84 8.14 15.99
C LEU A 241 -1.85 9.02 17.24
N LYS A 242 -3.05 9.23 17.80
CA LYS A 242 -3.27 10.11 18.95
C LYS A 242 -3.52 9.28 20.20
N SER A 243 -2.94 9.73 21.31
CA SER A 243 -3.24 9.17 22.63
C SER A 243 -3.27 10.27 23.69
N ILE A 244 -3.95 9.98 24.79
CA ILE A 244 -4.07 10.87 25.95
C ILE A 244 -3.26 10.24 27.08
N VAL A 245 -2.39 11.03 27.71
CA VAL A 245 -1.53 10.58 28.81
C VAL A 245 -1.66 11.57 29.96
N PRO A 246 -1.86 11.12 31.21
CA PRO A 246 -1.81 12.02 32.36
C PRO A 246 -0.45 12.70 32.46
N LEU A 247 -0.43 14.03 32.60
CA LEU A 247 0.80 14.83 32.64
C LEU A 247 1.75 14.34 33.73
N ASN A 248 1.22 14.06 34.93
CA ASN A 248 2.02 13.57 36.06
C ASN A 248 2.61 12.17 35.81
N GLU A 249 2.02 11.38 34.93
CA GLU A 249 2.51 10.04 34.58
C GLU A 249 3.44 10.04 33.37
N PHE A 250 3.47 11.11 32.58
CA PHE A 250 4.27 11.21 31.36
C PHE A 250 5.78 11.01 31.65
N LYS A 251 6.41 10.09 30.90
CA LYS A 251 7.82 9.68 31.07
C LYS A 251 8.64 9.69 29.78
N LEU A 252 8.02 10.03 28.65
CA LEU A 252 8.62 9.90 27.31
C LEU A 252 9.08 11.23 26.70
N GLY A 253 9.35 12.25 27.52
CA GLY A 253 9.76 13.57 27.03
C GLY A 253 10.96 13.52 26.07
N PHE A 254 11.88 12.57 26.28
CA PHE A 254 13.08 12.39 25.46
C PHE A 254 12.83 11.94 24.01
N LEU A 255 11.65 11.39 23.67
CA LEU A 255 11.35 10.95 22.31
C LEU A 255 10.89 12.08 21.39
N PHE A 256 10.20 13.06 21.97
CA PHE A 256 9.53 14.13 21.23
C PHE A 256 10.44 15.32 20.97
N GLU A 257 10.18 16.03 19.88
CA GLU A 257 10.94 17.22 19.47
C GLU A 257 10.18 18.51 19.75
N CYS A 258 8.88 18.44 19.99
CA CYS A 258 8.03 19.60 20.27
C CYS A 258 7.22 19.39 21.54
N CYS A 259 7.10 20.46 22.33
CA CYS A 259 6.16 20.58 23.43
C CYS A 259 5.38 21.89 23.29
N ASP A 260 4.08 21.82 23.02
CA ASP A 260 3.17 22.97 22.96
C ASP A 260 2.42 23.09 24.29
N THR A 261 2.53 24.24 24.95
CA THR A 261 1.98 24.46 26.29
C THR A 261 1.51 25.90 26.52
N LYS A 262 0.56 26.06 27.44
CA LYS A 262 0.06 27.33 27.94
C LYS A 262 0.57 27.49 29.37
N PHE A 263 1.45 28.45 29.61
CA PHE A 263 1.84 28.74 30.99
C PHE A 263 0.85 29.72 31.59
N THR A 264 0.39 29.37 32.79
CA THR A 264 -0.34 30.32 33.62
C THR A 264 0.47 30.68 34.86
N GLN A 265 1.39 29.80 35.27
CA GLN A 265 2.21 29.94 36.48
C GLN A 265 3.58 29.27 36.30
N VAL A 266 4.57 29.69 37.11
CA VAL A 266 5.92 29.09 37.13
C VAL A 266 5.86 27.60 37.52
N ALA A 267 4.90 27.18 38.35
CA ALA A 267 4.74 25.79 38.76
C ALA A 267 4.50 24.82 37.58
N ASP A 268 3.87 25.29 36.49
CA ASP A 268 3.65 24.50 35.27
C ASP A 268 4.99 24.15 34.58
N LEU A 269 5.98 25.06 34.66
CA LEU A 269 7.32 24.86 34.11
C LEU A 269 8.15 23.86 34.91
N ASP A 270 7.98 23.81 36.23
CA ASP A 270 8.66 22.83 37.08
C ASP A 270 8.21 21.40 36.72
N ILE A 271 6.90 21.20 36.49
CA ILE A 271 6.36 19.90 36.06
C ILE A 271 6.96 19.50 34.71
N LEU A 272 6.96 20.40 33.73
CA LEU A 272 7.56 20.11 32.42
C LEU A 272 9.07 19.89 32.51
N TYR A 273 9.76 20.64 33.36
CA TYR A 273 11.17 20.41 33.64
C TYR A 273 11.41 19.00 34.11
N ASP A 274 10.64 18.51 35.08
CA ASP A 274 10.76 17.13 35.55
C ASP A 274 10.49 16.10 34.44
N LYS A 275 9.66 16.44 33.45
CA LYS A 275 9.33 15.53 32.33
C LYS A 275 10.38 15.52 31.21
N PHE A 276 11.13 16.61 31.04
CA PHE A 276 12.10 16.77 29.95
C PHE A 276 13.56 16.82 30.40
N ILE A 277 13.85 16.96 31.69
CA ILE A 277 15.23 17.01 32.23
C ILE A 277 16.07 15.79 31.81
N TYR A 278 15.43 14.62 31.69
CA TYR A 278 16.07 13.40 31.24
C TYR A 278 15.99 13.28 29.73
N ASN A 279 17.01 13.77 29.04
CA ASN A 279 17.19 13.56 27.61
C ASN A 279 18.42 12.70 27.33
N GLY A 280 18.25 11.40 27.51
CA GLY A 280 19.32 10.42 27.31
C GLY A 280 19.73 10.19 25.86
N TYR A 281 19.30 11.01 24.88
CA TYR A 281 19.63 10.79 23.47
C TYR A 281 19.95 12.09 22.70
N ASN A 282 20.18 13.20 23.40
CA ASN A 282 20.39 14.53 22.82
C ASN A 282 19.29 14.92 21.80
N SER A 283 18.03 14.53 22.03
CA SER A 283 16.89 15.02 21.24
C SER A 283 16.84 16.54 21.32
N ARG A 284 16.72 17.24 20.20
CA ARG A 284 16.52 18.69 20.26
C ARG A 284 15.04 18.96 20.53
N LEU A 285 14.77 19.72 21.59
CA LEU A 285 13.42 20.07 22.00
C LEU A 285 13.13 21.53 21.65
N THR A 286 12.03 21.74 20.95
CA THR A 286 11.40 23.03 20.76
C THR A 286 10.21 23.16 21.72
N ILE A 287 10.25 24.15 22.59
CA ILE A 287 9.12 24.47 23.48
C ILE A 287 8.34 25.62 22.86
N ILE A 288 7.05 25.44 22.67
CA ILE A 288 6.13 26.44 22.14
C ILE A 288 5.27 26.92 23.30
N ILE A 289 5.40 28.20 23.61
CA ILE A 289 4.76 28.85 24.74
C ILE A 289 3.68 29.78 24.22
N LEU A 290 2.44 29.54 24.65
CA LEU A 290 1.30 30.39 24.35
C LEU A 290 1.07 31.37 25.51
N GLU A 291 1.23 32.67 25.26
CA GLU A 291 1.14 33.73 26.27
C GLU A 291 0.33 34.94 25.75
N ASN A 292 -0.14 35.80 26.65
CA ASN A 292 -0.85 37.04 26.30
C ASN A 292 -0.05 38.28 26.75
N LEU A 293 0.18 39.25 25.86
CA LEU A 293 0.83 40.53 26.20
C LEU A 293 0.06 41.73 25.62
N THR A 294 0.36 42.93 26.15
CA THR A 294 -0.15 44.18 25.59
C THR A 294 0.53 44.50 24.26
N VAL A 295 -0.13 45.32 23.44
CA VAL A 295 0.34 45.74 22.12
C VAL A 295 1.71 46.43 22.20
N GLU A 296 1.88 47.33 23.17
CA GLU A 296 3.08 48.14 23.34
C GLU A 296 4.30 47.24 23.62
N ASN A 297 4.18 46.31 24.57
CA ASN A 297 5.25 45.38 24.90
C ASN A 297 5.65 44.51 23.70
N ILE A 298 4.67 43.99 22.95
CA ILE A 298 4.95 43.18 21.75
C ILE A 298 5.68 44.01 20.70
N PHE A 299 5.28 45.27 20.51
CA PHE A 299 5.93 46.14 19.54
C PHE A 299 7.36 46.49 19.91
N ASP A 300 7.59 46.85 21.17
CA ASP A 300 8.93 47.18 21.65
C ASP A 300 9.87 45.98 21.50
N ILE A 301 9.36 44.77 21.72
CA ILE A 301 10.08 43.53 21.43
C ILE A 301 10.36 43.35 19.93
N ILE A 302 9.37 43.56 19.05
CA ILE A 302 9.55 43.40 17.60
C ILE A 302 10.59 44.38 17.04
N VAL A 303 10.57 45.63 17.50
CA VAL A 303 11.51 46.68 17.10
C VAL A 303 12.88 46.51 17.77
N GLY A 304 12.95 45.74 18.84
CA GLY A 304 14.18 45.50 19.61
C GLY A 304 14.52 46.64 20.58
N THR A 305 13.54 47.47 20.95
CA THR A 305 13.69 48.51 21.99
C THR A 305 13.57 47.93 23.40
N GLU A 306 12.83 46.82 23.57
CA GLU A 306 12.75 46.06 24.81
C GLU A 306 13.15 44.59 24.59
N ASP A 307 13.77 44.00 25.61
CA ASP A 307 14.10 42.58 25.63
C ASP A 307 12.89 41.77 26.15
N VAL A 308 12.51 40.70 25.43
CA VAL A 308 11.48 39.73 25.87
C VAL A 308 11.75 39.24 27.30
N MET A 309 13.04 39.08 27.62
CA MET A 309 13.49 38.61 28.94
C MET A 309 13.04 39.51 30.08
N LEU A 310 12.84 40.81 29.83
CA LEU A 310 12.37 41.77 30.84
C LEU A 310 10.86 41.66 31.09
N LYS A 311 10.07 41.22 30.11
CA LYS A 311 8.61 41.05 30.23
C LYS A 311 8.20 39.66 30.67
N VAL A 312 9.09 38.68 30.52
CA VAL A 312 8.90 37.31 31.02
C VAL A 312 9.95 37.03 32.09
N PRO A 313 9.83 37.62 33.31
CA PRO A 313 10.91 37.65 34.30
C PRO A 313 11.31 36.26 34.84
N TRP A 314 10.43 35.26 34.72
CA TRP A 314 10.74 33.87 35.05
C TRP A 314 11.59 33.17 33.98
N PHE A 315 11.64 33.69 32.75
CA PHE A 315 12.33 33.02 31.66
C PHE A 315 13.85 32.97 31.87
N PRO A 316 14.57 34.05 32.22
CA PRO A 316 16.03 33.97 32.40
C PRO A 316 16.47 33.11 33.59
N SER A 317 15.58 32.88 34.56
CA SER A 317 15.90 32.28 35.85
C SER A 317 15.53 30.79 35.96
N HIS A 318 14.71 30.26 35.06
CA HIS A 318 14.22 28.89 35.17
C HIS A 318 15.24 27.85 34.70
N LYS A 319 15.34 26.72 35.44
CA LYS A 319 16.34 25.65 35.21
C LYS A 319 16.14 24.87 33.91
N LEU A 320 14.94 24.94 33.32
CA LEU A 320 14.61 24.28 32.05
C LEU A 320 15.46 24.81 30.89
N TRP A 321 15.73 26.10 30.85
CA TRP A 321 16.47 26.71 29.73
C TRP A 321 17.97 26.45 29.80
N ALA A 322 18.48 26.11 30.99
CA ALA A 322 19.84 25.65 31.17
C ALA A 322 20.08 24.23 30.58
N GLN A 323 19.03 23.51 30.20
CA GLN A 323 19.16 22.17 29.64
C GLN A 323 19.73 22.23 28.22
N LYS A 324 20.82 21.49 27.99
CA LYS A 324 21.58 21.48 26.72
C LYS A 324 20.78 21.04 25.49
N HIS A 325 19.64 20.41 25.72
CA HIS A 325 18.83 19.82 24.68
C HIS A 325 17.64 20.69 24.26
N ILE A 326 17.37 21.78 24.98
CA ILE A 326 16.47 22.81 24.47
C ILE A 326 17.19 23.47 23.31
N GLU A 327 16.65 23.29 22.10
CA GLU A 327 17.17 23.93 20.89
C GLU A 327 16.53 25.29 20.70
N ARG A 328 15.22 25.38 20.98
CA ARG A 328 14.42 26.56 20.66
C ARG A 328 13.30 26.75 21.65
N VAL A 329 13.04 28.00 21.99
CA VAL A 329 11.77 28.41 22.58
C VAL A 329 11.07 29.34 21.61
N THR A 330 9.81 29.02 21.32
CA THR A 330 8.94 29.85 20.49
C THR A 330 7.84 30.44 21.36
N PHE A 331 7.87 31.74 21.58
CA PHE A 331 6.78 32.45 22.22
C PHE A 331 5.75 32.85 21.19
N ARG A 332 4.52 32.35 21.29
CA ARG A 332 3.36 32.85 20.55
C ARG A 332 2.56 33.76 21.46
N LEU A 333 2.83 35.05 21.32
CA LEU A 333 2.30 36.13 22.13
C LEU A 333 1.02 36.66 21.51
N HIS A 334 -0.12 36.29 22.07
CA HIS A 334 -1.42 36.81 21.68
C HIS A 334 -1.57 38.25 22.17
N ILE A 335 -2.13 39.10 21.31
CA ILE A 335 -2.34 40.52 21.61
C ILE A 335 -3.70 40.67 22.30
N TYR A 336 -3.70 41.29 23.48
CA TYR A 336 -4.91 41.76 24.12
C TYR A 336 -5.05 43.28 23.92
N SER A 337 -6.06 43.71 23.15
CA SER A 337 -6.35 45.14 22.99
C SER A 337 -7.10 45.65 24.23
N SER A 338 -6.49 46.57 24.98
CA SER A 338 -7.26 47.40 25.92
C SER A 338 -8.07 48.42 25.11
N SER A 339 -9.31 48.68 25.51
CA SER A 339 -10.28 49.45 24.71
C SER A 339 -10.08 50.97 24.70
N ASP A 340 -9.18 51.54 25.52
CA ASP A 340 -9.26 52.96 25.90
C ASP A 340 -8.08 53.89 25.48
N SER A 341 -7.13 53.46 24.66
CA SER A 341 -6.02 54.36 24.26
C SER A 341 -6.32 55.17 22.99
N SER A 342 -6.78 56.40 23.18
CA SER A 342 -7.10 57.37 22.12
C SER A 342 -5.87 58.13 21.56
N LEU A 343 -4.67 57.94 22.12
CA LEU A 343 -3.43 58.66 21.76
C LEU A 343 -2.41 57.78 21.03
N ILE A 344 -2.89 57.02 20.06
CA ILE A 344 -2.11 56.02 19.36
C ILE A 344 -1.46 56.62 18.09
N SER A 345 -0.13 56.61 18.02
CA SER A 345 0.65 57.03 16.84
C SER A 345 0.28 56.24 15.57
N SER A 346 0.59 56.77 14.39
CA SER A 346 0.26 56.14 13.11
C SER A 346 0.88 54.74 12.94
N HIS A 347 2.02 54.46 13.57
CA HIS A 347 2.65 53.13 13.58
C HIS A 347 1.88 52.09 14.39
N ILE A 348 1.22 52.51 15.47
CA ILE A 348 0.44 51.60 16.30
C ILE A 348 -0.91 51.22 15.65
N LYS A 349 -1.39 51.99 14.66
CA LYS A 349 -2.59 51.60 13.89
C LYS A 349 -2.43 50.24 13.19
N LEU A 350 -1.22 49.89 12.72
CA LEU A 350 -0.94 48.57 12.15
C LEU A 350 -1.04 47.46 13.22
N LEU A 351 -0.62 47.77 14.45
CA LEU A 351 -0.55 46.82 15.55
C LEU A 351 -1.91 46.41 16.10
N LYS A 352 -2.93 47.27 15.95
CA LYS A 352 -4.33 46.95 16.34
C LYS A 352 -4.88 45.70 15.64
N HIS A 353 -4.28 45.31 14.53
CA HIS A 353 -4.70 44.17 13.72
C HIS A 353 -3.78 42.96 13.87
N ILE A 354 -2.73 43.03 14.70
CA ILE A 354 -1.92 41.84 14.99
C ILE A 354 -2.67 40.98 16.01
N ARG A 355 -2.94 39.72 15.66
CA ARG A 355 -3.53 38.72 16.56
C ARG A 355 -2.49 38.12 17.49
N PHE A 356 -1.33 37.79 16.95
CA PHE A 356 -0.20 37.31 17.73
C PHE A 356 1.13 37.59 17.04
N ALA A 357 2.20 37.65 17.84
CA ALA A 357 3.57 37.61 17.38
C ALA A 357 4.23 36.30 17.81
N SER A 358 5.01 35.68 16.94
CA SER A 358 5.80 34.49 17.21
C SER A 358 7.27 34.87 17.30
N LEU A 359 7.89 34.71 18.46
CA LEU A 359 9.30 35.04 18.68
C LEU A 359 10.08 33.75 18.90
N MET A 360 11.08 33.51 18.06
CA MET A 360 11.94 32.34 18.17
C MET A 360 13.25 32.72 18.83
N ILE A 361 13.56 32.04 19.93
CA ILE A 361 14.81 32.16 20.67
C ILE A 361 15.51 30.82 20.55
N ASP A 362 16.57 30.77 19.76
CA ASP A 362 17.41 29.58 19.67
C ASP A 362 18.37 29.54 20.85
N PHE A 363 18.76 28.33 21.24
CA PHE A 363 19.70 28.08 22.32
C PHE A 363 20.95 27.42 21.77
N VAL A 364 22.09 28.06 21.94
CA VAL A 364 23.41 27.51 21.59
C VAL A 364 24.16 27.27 22.89
N ASN A 365 24.46 26.01 23.20
CA ASN A 365 25.09 25.61 24.46
C ASN A 365 24.33 26.09 25.72
N SER A 366 23.00 25.96 25.71
CA SER A 366 22.10 26.46 26.77
C SER A 366 22.12 27.98 26.97
N VAL A 367 22.70 28.74 26.03
CA VAL A 367 22.68 30.21 26.04
C VAL A 367 21.66 30.69 25.02
N PRO A 368 20.63 31.45 25.43
CA PRO A 368 19.67 32.03 24.50
C PRO A 368 20.38 32.98 23.54
N GLN A 369 20.09 32.81 22.25
CA GLN A 369 20.56 33.68 21.19
C GLN A 369 19.62 34.87 21.01
N PRO A 370 20.10 35.99 20.43
CA PRO A 370 19.23 37.09 20.05
C PRO A 370 18.09 36.63 19.13
N ILE A 371 16.93 37.27 19.26
CA ILE A 371 15.77 36.99 18.42
C ILE A 371 16.08 37.43 16.99
N TYR A 372 16.34 36.46 16.10
CA TYR A 372 16.62 36.72 14.69
C TYR A 372 15.43 36.40 13.78
N ASN A 373 14.40 35.72 14.32
CA ASN A 373 13.23 35.31 13.56
C ASN A 373 11.95 35.67 14.29
N VAL A 374 11.32 36.75 13.82
CA VAL A 374 10.00 37.21 14.27
C VAL A 374 8.96 36.85 13.22
N GLY A 375 7.89 36.18 13.66
CA GLY A 375 6.67 35.96 12.92
C GLY A 375 5.57 36.89 13.40
N ILE A 376 4.79 37.49 12.50
CA ILE A 376 3.65 38.34 12.86
C ILE A 376 2.39 37.81 12.20
N CYS A 377 1.32 37.63 12.98
CA CYS A 377 0.01 37.26 12.48
C CYS A 377 -0.94 38.45 12.50
N PHE A 378 -1.35 38.92 11.33
CA PHE A 378 -2.39 39.92 11.12
C PHE A 378 -3.76 39.26 11.01
N LEU A 379 -4.77 39.89 11.60
CA LEU A 379 -6.16 39.45 11.59
C LEU A 379 -7.03 40.57 11.02
N ARG A 380 -7.85 40.22 10.02
CA ARG A 380 -8.84 41.07 9.34
C ARG A 380 -8.32 42.22 8.49
N TYR A 381 -7.17 42.81 8.82
CA TYR A 381 -6.66 43.97 8.09
C TYR A 381 -5.13 44.01 8.04
N ILE A 382 -4.62 44.44 6.90
CA ILE A 382 -3.22 44.68 6.61
C ILE A 382 -3.13 45.88 5.67
N ASN A 383 -2.04 46.65 5.73
CA ASN A 383 -1.82 47.79 4.85
C ASN A 383 -0.37 47.94 4.41
N ALA A 384 -0.12 48.94 3.56
CA ALA A 384 1.20 49.25 3.05
C ALA A 384 2.27 49.50 4.13
N TYR A 385 1.91 49.77 5.40
CA TYR A 385 2.92 49.92 6.45
C TYR A 385 3.63 48.61 6.83
N VAL A 386 3.20 47.46 6.31
CA VAL A 386 3.96 46.20 6.41
C VAL A 386 5.40 46.34 5.87
N TYR A 387 5.64 47.27 4.94
CA TYR A 387 6.99 47.58 4.45
C TYR A 387 7.91 48.17 5.51
N ASN A 388 7.34 48.80 6.55
CA ASN A 388 8.09 49.41 7.65
C ASN A 388 8.37 48.41 8.78
N LEU A 389 8.01 47.14 8.63
CA LEU A 389 8.31 46.12 9.64
C LEU A 389 9.84 45.93 9.76
N PRO A 390 10.39 45.86 10.99
CA PRO A 390 11.82 45.68 11.23
C PRO A 390 12.42 44.46 10.52
N GLU A 391 13.69 44.51 10.14
CA GLU A 391 14.35 43.49 9.30
C GLU A 391 14.31 42.07 9.88
N ASN A 392 14.30 41.93 11.21
CA ASN A 392 14.18 40.65 11.93
C ASN A 392 12.80 39.96 11.76
N VAL A 393 11.78 40.66 11.24
CA VAL A 393 10.49 40.06 10.87
C VAL A 393 10.65 39.28 9.58
N SER A 394 10.78 37.96 9.72
CA SER A 394 11.01 37.04 8.61
C SER A 394 9.74 36.31 8.16
N THR A 395 8.73 36.22 9.04
CA THR A 395 7.48 35.48 8.76
C THR A 395 6.26 36.38 8.90
N ILE A 396 5.36 36.34 7.93
CA ILE A 396 4.05 37.00 8.00
C ILE A 396 2.95 35.97 7.86
N ILE A 397 1.93 36.08 8.71
CA ILE A 397 0.68 35.33 8.64
C ILE A 397 -0.45 36.36 8.52
N CYS A 398 -1.38 36.13 7.59
CA CYS A 398 -2.53 36.98 7.32
C CYS A 398 -3.79 36.12 7.48
N GLU A 399 -4.66 36.40 8.44
CA GLU A 399 -5.88 35.63 8.69
C GLU A 399 -7.12 36.50 8.47
N HIS A 400 -8.12 35.98 7.76
CA HIS A 400 -9.41 36.64 7.55
C HIS A 400 -9.32 38.05 6.92
N ILE A 401 -8.30 38.31 6.10
CA ILE A 401 -8.08 39.63 5.49
C ILE A 401 -8.94 39.76 4.23
N ASN A 402 -9.52 40.94 4.03
CA ASN A 402 -10.07 41.34 2.74
C ASN A 402 -9.13 42.33 2.04
N PHE A 403 -8.54 41.93 0.91
CA PHE A 403 -7.67 42.76 0.10
C PHE A 403 -8.50 43.46 -0.98
N ASP A 404 -8.92 44.70 -0.70
CA ASP A 404 -9.76 45.55 -1.56
C ASP A 404 -8.94 46.49 -2.47
N TYR A 405 -7.61 46.34 -2.47
CA TYR A 405 -6.66 47.01 -3.37
C TYR A 405 -5.50 46.06 -3.73
N ASP A 406 -4.70 46.43 -4.72
CA ASP A 406 -3.52 45.65 -5.09
C ASP A 406 -2.48 45.72 -3.96
N PHE A 407 -2.19 44.57 -3.36
CA PHE A 407 -1.29 44.48 -2.22
C PHE A 407 0.03 43.85 -2.65
N LEU A 408 1.12 44.59 -2.49
CA LEU A 408 2.46 44.14 -2.84
C LEU A 408 3.20 43.74 -1.57
N PHE A 409 3.95 42.64 -1.55
CA PHE A 409 4.97 42.37 -0.53
C PHE A 409 6.34 42.78 -1.11
N THR A 410 6.74 44.03 -0.89
CA THR A 410 8.01 44.60 -1.40
C THR A 410 9.24 44.22 -0.58
N LYS A 411 9.03 43.70 0.63
CA LYS A 411 10.10 43.20 1.51
C LYS A 411 10.27 41.71 1.29
N ARG A 412 11.52 41.23 1.35
CA ARG A 412 11.83 39.81 1.30
C ARG A 412 11.49 39.19 2.66
N PHE A 413 10.43 38.39 2.70
CA PHE A 413 10.11 37.54 3.84
C PHE A 413 10.66 36.14 3.58
N LYS A 414 11.02 35.44 4.67
CA LYS A 414 11.34 34.02 4.59
C LYS A 414 10.07 33.21 4.33
N SER A 415 8.98 33.56 5.02
CA SER A 415 7.70 32.86 4.94
C SER A 415 6.51 33.82 4.90
N VAL A 416 5.56 33.57 4.00
CA VAL A 416 4.28 34.29 3.92
C VAL A 416 3.14 33.29 3.97
N SER A 417 2.22 33.45 4.93
CA SER A 417 1.02 32.64 5.07
C SER A 417 -0.23 33.53 4.96
N ILE A 418 -1.21 33.14 4.15
CA ILE A 418 -2.49 33.83 3.97
C ILE A 418 -3.61 32.80 4.17
N CYS A 419 -4.42 32.97 5.19
CA CYS A 419 -5.44 32.03 5.63
C CYS A 419 -6.80 32.71 5.64
N ASP A 420 -7.82 31.99 5.16
CA ASP A 420 -9.23 32.39 5.23
C ASP A 420 -9.51 33.82 4.69
N SER A 421 -8.74 34.25 3.70
CA SER A 421 -8.72 35.64 3.20
C SER A 421 -9.32 35.76 1.79
N VAL A 422 -9.74 36.97 1.42
CA VAL A 422 -10.36 37.26 0.13
C VAL A 422 -9.57 38.37 -0.54
N VAL A 423 -9.24 38.20 -1.83
CA VAL A 423 -8.77 39.27 -2.69
C VAL A 423 -9.92 39.68 -3.60
N GLU A 424 -10.32 40.95 -3.52
CA GLU A 424 -11.47 41.48 -4.26
C GLU A 424 -11.24 41.41 -5.78
N GLN A 425 -12.34 41.40 -6.53
CA GLN A 425 -12.28 41.27 -7.99
C GLN A 425 -11.44 42.38 -8.62
N GLY A 426 -10.53 42.00 -9.52
CA GLY A 426 -9.63 42.92 -10.21
C GLY A 426 -8.44 43.40 -9.36
N LYS A 427 -8.30 42.89 -8.13
CA LYS A 427 -7.14 43.14 -7.26
C LYS A 427 -6.20 41.95 -7.24
N THR A 428 -4.93 42.20 -6.96
CA THR A 428 -3.87 41.19 -6.92
C THR A 428 -3.03 41.33 -5.66
N VAL A 429 -2.72 40.19 -5.03
CA VAL A 429 -1.68 40.12 -4.00
C VAL A 429 -0.39 39.61 -4.64
N THR A 430 0.67 40.41 -4.61
CA THR A 430 1.94 40.11 -5.31
C THR A 430 3.08 39.90 -4.33
N ILE A 431 3.84 38.82 -4.48
CA ILE A 431 5.05 38.55 -3.68
C ILE A 431 6.30 38.89 -4.51
N GLU A 432 6.81 40.11 -4.35
CA GLU A 432 7.80 40.68 -5.28
C GLU A 432 9.21 40.11 -5.11
N LYS A 433 9.70 39.96 -3.87
CA LYS A 433 11.12 39.65 -3.61
C LYS A 433 11.43 38.18 -3.33
N GLY A 434 10.56 37.27 -3.78
CA GLY A 434 10.64 35.84 -3.51
C GLY A 434 10.49 35.50 -2.02
N CYS A 435 10.14 34.25 -1.73
CA CYS A 435 9.98 33.73 -0.37
C CYS A 435 10.45 32.27 -0.37
N GLU A 436 11.01 31.78 0.72
CA GLU A 436 11.34 30.35 0.84
C GLU A 436 10.09 29.51 1.09
N THR A 437 9.04 30.10 1.66
CA THR A 437 7.77 29.43 1.90
C THR A 437 6.61 30.37 1.63
N VAL A 438 5.63 29.89 0.87
CA VAL A 438 4.36 30.58 0.64
C VAL A 438 3.24 29.59 0.94
N THR A 439 2.31 29.97 1.81
CA THR A 439 1.14 29.16 2.15
C THR A 439 -0.12 30.01 2.03
N ILE A 440 -1.04 29.64 1.16
CA ILE A 440 -2.33 30.30 1.01
C ILE A 440 -3.41 29.24 1.23
N ILE A 441 -4.19 29.34 2.29
CA ILE A 441 -5.18 28.31 2.67
C ILE A 441 -6.54 28.98 2.81
N ASN A 442 -7.59 28.29 2.36
CA ASN A 442 -8.98 28.72 2.45
C ASN A 442 -9.23 30.14 1.91
N SER A 443 -8.44 30.56 0.93
CA SER A 443 -8.46 31.94 0.42
C SER A 443 -8.81 31.97 -1.06
N ARG A 444 -9.38 33.07 -1.53
CA ARG A 444 -9.78 33.26 -2.93
C ARG A 444 -9.29 34.57 -3.52
N GLY A 445 -9.21 34.62 -4.85
CA GLY A 445 -8.81 35.78 -5.65
C GLY A 445 -7.43 35.63 -6.29
N GLN A 446 -6.87 36.72 -6.81
CA GLN A 446 -5.67 36.66 -7.66
C GLN A 446 -4.37 36.88 -6.87
N PHE A 447 -3.41 35.98 -7.09
CA PHE A 447 -2.08 36.02 -6.49
C PHE A 447 -1.01 35.97 -7.58
N ASP A 448 -0.02 36.85 -7.50
CA ASP A 448 1.14 36.86 -8.39
C ASP A 448 2.36 36.30 -7.65
N LEU A 449 2.83 35.14 -8.13
CA LEU A 449 3.94 34.38 -7.53
C LEU A 449 5.17 34.32 -8.43
N SER A 450 5.28 35.23 -9.42
CA SER A 450 6.27 35.15 -10.51
C SER A 450 7.70 35.02 -9.97
N ASN A 451 7.98 35.62 -8.81
CA ASN A 451 9.30 35.65 -8.17
C ASN A 451 9.45 34.69 -6.99
N ALA A 452 8.41 33.92 -6.62
CA ALA A 452 8.45 33.00 -5.48
C ALA A 452 8.52 31.54 -5.92
N ALA A 453 7.61 31.10 -6.79
CA ALA A 453 7.42 29.67 -7.09
C ALA A 453 7.54 29.34 -8.60
N GLY A 454 7.94 30.31 -9.42
CA GLY A 454 7.97 30.18 -10.89
C GLY A 454 6.57 30.20 -11.53
N PHE A 455 5.52 30.43 -10.75
CA PHE A 455 4.15 30.60 -11.25
C PHE A 455 3.89 32.08 -11.47
N ASN A 456 3.30 32.43 -12.61
CA ASN A 456 2.83 33.79 -12.82
C ASN A 456 1.56 34.06 -11.97
N LYS A 457 0.54 34.68 -12.57
CA LYS A 457 -0.73 34.95 -11.89
C LYS A 457 -1.58 33.70 -11.77
N ILE A 458 -1.92 33.34 -10.54
CA ILE A 458 -2.85 32.26 -10.20
C ILE A 458 -4.11 32.88 -9.59
N VAL A 459 -5.28 32.37 -10.01
CA VAL A 459 -6.56 32.75 -9.41
C VAL A 459 -7.06 31.60 -8.54
N LEU A 460 -7.16 31.80 -7.23
CA LEU A 460 -7.77 30.84 -6.31
C LEU A 460 -9.29 31.04 -6.29
N LEU A 461 -10.07 29.98 -6.49
CA LEU A 461 -11.47 30.09 -6.88
C LEU A 461 -12.44 30.24 -5.70
N ASN A 462 -12.15 29.62 -4.56
CA ASN A 462 -13.06 29.57 -3.41
C ASN A 462 -12.35 29.43 -2.06
N SER A 463 -13.11 29.42 -0.97
CA SER A 463 -12.60 29.27 0.41
C SER A 463 -12.13 27.85 0.76
N GLY A 464 -12.15 26.90 -0.17
CA GLY A 464 -11.49 25.60 -0.04
C GLY A 464 -10.17 25.52 -0.80
N SER A 465 -9.75 26.62 -1.45
CA SER A 465 -8.51 26.66 -2.23
C SER A 465 -7.29 26.58 -1.33
N LYS A 466 -6.23 25.96 -1.86
CA LYS A 466 -4.95 25.82 -1.17
C LYS A 466 -3.83 26.06 -2.15
N LEU A 467 -2.83 26.85 -1.75
CA LEU A 467 -1.53 26.94 -2.38
C LEU A 467 -0.48 26.75 -1.29
N SER A 468 0.49 25.89 -1.50
CA SER A 468 1.59 25.70 -0.56
C SER A 468 2.84 25.45 -1.36
N PHE A 469 3.88 26.23 -1.10
CA PHE A 469 5.16 26.19 -1.78
C PHE A 469 6.27 26.27 -0.73
N GLN A 470 7.30 25.45 -0.90
CA GLN A 470 8.50 25.48 -0.07
C GLN A 470 9.74 25.18 -0.89
N GLU A 471 10.70 26.10 -0.85
CA GLU A 471 12.06 25.97 -1.39
C GLU A 471 13.04 25.89 -0.21
N LYS A 472 13.79 24.79 -0.08
CA LYS A 472 14.79 24.63 0.98
C LYS A 472 16.19 24.42 0.39
N LYS A 473 17.15 25.22 0.86
CA LYS A 473 18.55 25.16 0.43
C LYS A 473 19.35 24.00 1.04
N ASP A 474 18.92 23.47 2.18
CA ASP A 474 19.71 22.53 3.00
C ASP A 474 19.35 21.05 2.77
N ASN A 475 19.25 20.59 1.51
CA ASN A 475 18.94 19.19 1.15
C ASN A 475 17.59 18.68 1.70
N HIS A 476 16.58 19.54 1.77
CA HIS A 476 15.24 19.17 2.21
C HIS A 476 14.23 19.34 1.09
N PHE A 477 13.23 18.46 1.08
CA PHE A 477 12.22 18.31 0.04
C PHE A 477 11.60 19.65 -0.39
N ASN A 478 11.76 19.99 -1.67
CA ASN A 478 11.02 21.06 -2.32
C ASN A 478 9.65 20.53 -2.70
N TYR A 479 8.60 21.27 -2.36
CA TYR A 479 7.25 20.85 -2.74
C TYR A 479 6.37 22.01 -3.17
N ILE A 480 5.38 21.65 -3.98
CA ILE A 480 4.26 22.51 -4.31
C ILE A 480 2.93 21.77 -4.27
N THR A 481 1.90 22.42 -3.74
CA THR A 481 0.52 21.97 -3.75
C THR A 481 -0.39 23.12 -4.14
N ILE A 482 -1.21 22.93 -5.18
CA ILE A 482 -2.25 23.88 -5.59
C ILE A 482 -3.60 23.14 -5.67
N THR A 483 -4.65 23.72 -5.11
CA THR A 483 -6.01 23.16 -5.08
C THR A 483 -7.05 24.25 -5.37
N PHE A 484 -8.03 23.97 -6.24
CA PHE A 484 -9.11 24.88 -6.66
C PHE A 484 -8.60 26.21 -7.23
N ALA A 485 -7.88 26.13 -8.35
CA ALA A 485 -7.23 27.30 -8.96
C ALA A 485 -7.45 27.38 -10.47
N GLU A 486 -7.25 28.56 -11.04
CA GLU A 486 -7.18 28.81 -12.47
C GLU A 486 -5.84 29.46 -12.82
N ILE A 487 -5.18 28.96 -13.87
CA ILE A 487 -3.89 29.44 -14.36
C ILE A 487 -4.11 29.91 -15.80
N ASN A 488 -4.02 31.24 -15.97
CA ASN A 488 -4.40 31.94 -17.20
C ASN A 488 -3.24 32.16 -18.17
N GLU A 489 -2.01 31.98 -17.70
CA GLU A 489 -0.79 32.32 -18.42
C GLU A 489 0.05 31.06 -18.67
N SER A 490 0.83 31.08 -19.75
CA SER A 490 1.81 30.03 -19.99
C SER A 490 2.87 30.11 -18.88
N THR A 491 3.10 28.99 -18.22
CA THR A 491 3.95 28.88 -17.04
C THR A 491 4.88 27.69 -17.23
N ILE A 492 6.14 27.82 -16.83
CA ILE A 492 7.11 26.71 -16.82
C ILE A 492 7.40 26.39 -15.35
N ILE A 493 7.00 25.21 -14.92
CA ILE A 493 7.25 24.72 -13.57
C ILE A 493 8.55 23.93 -13.62
N ASP A 494 9.55 24.40 -12.88
CA ASP A 494 10.88 23.81 -12.87
C ASP A 494 10.87 22.37 -12.32
N GLY A 495 11.92 21.63 -12.64
CA GLY A 495 12.10 20.25 -12.21
C GLY A 495 12.83 20.12 -10.87
N SER A 496 12.93 21.19 -10.08
CA SER A 496 13.59 21.17 -8.76
C SER A 496 12.66 20.69 -7.64
N PHE A 497 11.36 20.55 -7.92
CA PHE A 497 10.38 20.05 -6.98
C PHE A 497 10.43 18.52 -6.84
N ASN A 498 10.54 18.05 -5.60
CA ASN A 498 10.42 16.64 -5.28
C ASN A 498 8.96 16.20 -5.23
N GLU A 499 8.06 17.09 -4.82
CA GLU A 499 6.63 16.80 -4.68
C GLU A 499 5.78 17.89 -5.35
N MET A 500 4.88 17.48 -6.24
CA MET A 500 4.02 18.38 -7.01
C MET A 500 2.58 17.87 -6.98
N ILE A 501 1.67 18.63 -6.37
CA ILE A 501 0.25 18.26 -6.24
C ILE A 501 -0.63 19.35 -6.85
N PHE A 502 -1.41 18.99 -7.86
CA PHE A 502 -2.34 19.85 -8.57
C PHE A 502 -3.75 19.23 -8.49
N ARG A 503 -4.72 19.92 -7.88
CA ARG A 503 -6.06 19.38 -7.69
C ARG A 503 -7.15 20.38 -8.04
N ASN A 504 -8.13 19.98 -8.86
CA ASN A 504 -9.20 20.90 -9.30
C ASN A 504 -8.64 22.19 -9.93
N ILE A 505 -7.65 22.07 -10.82
CA ILE A 505 -7.04 23.21 -11.49
C ILE A 505 -7.61 23.35 -12.90
N LYS A 506 -7.77 24.58 -13.37
CA LYS A 506 -8.09 24.88 -14.77
C LYS A 506 -6.92 25.62 -15.41
N PHE A 507 -6.31 25.00 -16.41
CA PHE A 507 -5.27 25.61 -17.24
C PHE A 507 -5.91 26.16 -18.51
N ASN A 508 -5.92 27.49 -18.66
CA ASN A 508 -6.44 28.14 -19.88
C ASN A 508 -5.38 28.26 -20.99
N LYS A 509 -4.11 28.00 -20.67
CA LYS A 509 -2.96 27.95 -21.58
C LYS A 509 -2.15 26.70 -21.27
N ILE A 510 -1.32 26.29 -22.24
CA ILE A 510 -0.40 25.16 -22.03
C ILE A 510 0.62 25.56 -20.95
N VAL A 511 0.68 24.75 -19.90
CA VAL A 511 1.69 24.84 -18.84
C VAL A 511 2.71 23.73 -19.06
N THR A 512 4.00 24.08 -18.97
CA THR A 512 5.09 23.12 -19.11
C THR A 512 5.53 22.65 -17.73
N LEU A 513 5.60 21.33 -17.54
CA LEU A 513 6.07 20.70 -16.32
C LEU A 513 7.35 19.91 -16.60
N LEU A 514 8.45 20.31 -15.98
CA LEU A 514 9.73 19.60 -16.11
C LEU A 514 9.79 18.44 -15.10
N ILE A 515 9.70 17.20 -15.59
CA ILE A 515 9.81 15.97 -14.79
C ILE A 515 11.27 15.49 -14.81
N SER A 516 11.96 15.68 -13.69
CA SER A 516 13.35 15.25 -13.49
C SER A 516 13.44 13.95 -12.69
N ASP A 517 14.67 13.45 -12.53
CA ASP A 517 15.00 12.40 -11.58
C ASP A 517 14.81 12.85 -10.11
N GLY A 518 14.70 14.15 -9.84
CA GLY A 518 14.39 14.68 -8.51
C GLY A 518 12.91 14.51 -8.10
N ALA A 519 12.00 14.36 -9.07
CA ALA A 519 10.56 14.29 -8.83
C ALA A 519 10.16 12.94 -8.20
N LYS A 520 9.93 12.94 -6.88
CA LYS A 520 9.54 11.76 -6.10
C LYS A 520 8.02 11.52 -6.13
N HIS A 521 7.23 12.59 -6.16
CA HIS A 521 5.78 12.50 -6.22
C HIS A 521 5.18 13.58 -7.11
N VAL A 522 4.41 13.18 -8.13
CA VAL A 522 3.64 14.12 -8.96
C VAL A 522 2.20 13.64 -8.98
N SER A 523 1.26 14.54 -8.78
CA SER A 523 -0.14 14.21 -8.53
C SER A 523 -0.99 15.30 -9.16
N ILE A 524 -1.74 14.95 -10.19
CA ILE A 524 -2.63 15.85 -10.92
C ILE A 524 -4.01 15.21 -10.87
N TYR A 525 -4.99 15.87 -10.26
CA TYR A 525 -6.33 15.30 -10.05
C TYR A 525 -7.42 16.31 -10.44
N LYS A 526 -8.46 15.83 -11.13
CA LYS A 526 -9.64 16.63 -11.48
C LYS A 526 -9.30 17.96 -12.15
N THR A 527 -8.26 17.95 -12.97
CA THR A 527 -7.66 19.16 -13.52
C THR A 527 -8.00 19.23 -14.99
N SER A 528 -8.26 20.41 -15.54
CA SER A 528 -8.64 20.58 -16.96
C SER A 528 -7.66 21.47 -17.69
N GLY A 529 -7.48 21.22 -18.99
CA GLY A 529 -6.54 21.94 -19.85
C GLY A 529 -5.31 21.09 -20.19
N SER A 530 -4.35 21.66 -20.92
CA SER A 530 -3.22 20.91 -21.48
C SER A 530 -1.92 21.18 -20.74
N LEU A 531 -1.16 20.11 -20.49
CA LEU A 531 0.16 20.13 -19.89
C LEU A 531 1.19 19.56 -20.86
N ASN A 532 2.30 20.27 -21.02
CA ASN A 532 3.46 19.82 -21.78
C ASN A 532 4.51 19.27 -20.80
N PHE A 533 4.71 17.96 -20.79
CA PHE A 533 5.72 17.31 -19.97
C PHE A 533 7.06 17.28 -20.71
N VAL A 534 8.11 17.66 -20.01
CA VAL A 534 9.50 17.65 -20.51
C VAL A 534 10.35 16.88 -19.50
N GLY A 535 11.39 16.18 -19.98
CA GLY A 535 12.32 15.47 -19.10
C GLY A 535 12.21 13.96 -19.26
N ASP A 536 11.97 13.25 -18.16
CA ASP A 536 11.89 11.78 -18.12
C ASP A 536 10.53 11.23 -18.56
N PHE A 537 9.50 12.07 -18.47
CA PHE A 537 8.21 11.89 -19.12
C PHE A 537 8.03 13.04 -20.12
N ARG A 538 7.77 12.71 -21.39
CA ARG A 538 7.65 13.69 -22.47
C ARG A 538 6.34 13.54 -23.21
N GLY A 539 5.75 14.67 -23.56
CA GLY A 539 4.58 14.75 -24.43
C GLY A 539 3.54 15.75 -23.91
N ILE A 540 2.55 16.04 -24.74
CA ILE A 540 1.46 16.96 -24.42
C ILE A 540 0.20 16.17 -24.10
N VAL A 541 -0.26 16.30 -22.86
CA VAL A 541 -1.46 15.63 -22.35
C VAL A 541 -2.53 16.67 -22.04
N SER A 542 -3.72 16.46 -22.59
CA SER A 542 -4.91 17.24 -22.31
C SER A 542 -5.74 16.53 -21.24
N PHE A 543 -5.99 17.24 -20.15
CA PHE A 543 -6.78 16.76 -19.01
C PHE A 543 -8.20 17.32 -19.06
N PHE A 544 -9.14 16.52 -18.56
CA PHE A 544 -10.56 16.77 -18.36
C PHE A 544 -10.90 16.72 -16.86
N SER A 545 -12.12 17.13 -16.49
CA SER A 545 -12.53 17.28 -15.09
C SER A 545 -12.46 16.00 -14.23
N ASP A 546 -12.48 14.83 -14.86
CA ASP A 546 -12.40 13.50 -14.28
C ASP A 546 -11.00 12.88 -14.40
N SER A 547 -10.08 13.52 -15.11
CA SER A 547 -8.74 13.00 -15.35
C SER A 547 -7.86 13.01 -14.11
N PHE A 548 -6.89 12.09 -14.08
CA PHE A 548 -5.78 12.17 -13.16
C PHE A 548 -4.47 11.63 -13.72
N LEU A 549 -3.36 12.11 -13.15
CA LEU A 549 -2.02 11.59 -13.35
C LEU A 549 -1.33 11.44 -12.00
N VAL A 550 -0.66 10.32 -11.78
CA VAL A 550 0.13 10.08 -10.58
C VAL A 550 1.49 9.51 -10.97
N ILE A 551 2.57 10.12 -10.49
CA ILE A 551 3.93 9.57 -10.50
C ILE A 551 4.34 9.36 -9.05
N THR A 552 4.83 8.16 -8.73
CA THR A 552 5.36 7.84 -7.39
C THR A 552 6.74 7.20 -7.50
N HIS A 553 7.62 7.61 -6.60
CA HIS A 553 8.95 7.05 -6.41
C HIS A 553 9.26 7.08 -4.90
N LYS A 554 9.08 5.94 -4.24
CA LYS A 554 9.53 5.78 -2.85
C LYS A 554 10.99 5.39 -2.81
N GLU A 555 11.68 5.68 -1.71
CA GLU A 555 13.07 5.28 -1.55
C GLU A 555 13.21 3.75 -1.66
N ASN A 556 14.07 3.32 -2.58
CA ASN A 556 14.30 1.90 -2.91
C ASN A 556 13.11 1.18 -3.56
N GLU A 557 12.10 1.89 -4.07
CA GLU A 557 11.08 1.33 -4.95
C GLU A 557 11.27 1.88 -6.36
N PRO A 558 10.95 1.11 -7.41
CA PRO A 558 11.01 1.66 -8.76
C PRO A 558 9.90 2.70 -8.98
N ARG A 559 10.04 3.53 -10.02
CA ARG A 559 9.03 4.55 -10.32
C ARG A 559 7.82 3.94 -10.99
N ASN A 560 6.65 4.42 -10.61
CA ASN A 560 5.39 4.05 -11.21
C ASN A 560 4.67 5.29 -11.73
N ILE A 561 3.95 5.15 -12.85
CA ILE A 561 3.11 6.20 -13.39
C ILE A 561 1.71 5.67 -13.75
N SER A 562 0.69 6.46 -13.46
CA SER A 562 -0.70 6.17 -13.81
C SER A 562 -1.34 7.39 -14.46
N LEU A 563 -2.03 7.19 -15.59
CA LEU A 563 -2.81 8.21 -16.29
C LEU A 563 -4.24 7.69 -16.50
N PHE A 564 -5.23 8.55 -16.25
CA PHE A 564 -6.65 8.22 -16.35
C PHE A 564 -7.42 9.31 -17.06
N SER A 565 -8.25 8.92 -18.04
CA SER A 565 -9.17 9.79 -18.79
C SER A 565 -8.46 11.00 -19.41
N CYS A 566 -7.33 10.83 -20.10
CA CYS A 566 -6.63 11.96 -20.73
C CYS A 566 -6.59 11.84 -22.26
N GLY A 567 -6.61 13.00 -22.93
CA GLY A 567 -6.35 13.11 -24.37
C GLY A 567 -4.86 13.34 -24.64
N VAL A 568 -4.31 12.69 -25.65
CA VAL A 568 -2.90 12.80 -26.02
C VAL A 568 -2.78 13.43 -27.40
N THR A 569 -2.12 14.60 -27.44
CA THR A 569 -1.96 15.42 -28.66
C THR A 569 -0.51 15.48 -29.14
N ASP A 570 0.38 14.73 -28.51
CA ASP A 570 1.76 14.52 -28.93
C ASP A 570 2.21 13.11 -28.48
N SER A 571 3.22 12.52 -29.12
CA SER A 571 3.70 11.19 -28.74
C SER A 571 4.17 11.18 -27.28
N LEU A 572 3.78 10.13 -26.54
CA LEU A 572 4.22 9.95 -25.16
C LEU A 572 5.48 9.10 -25.15
N GLU A 573 6.55 9.69 -24.61
CA GLU A 573 7.82 9.00 -24.42
C GLU A 573 8.17 8.95 -22.94
N PHE A 574 8.53 7.74 -22.49
CA PHE A 574 9.03 7.47 -21.15
C PHE A 574 10.50 7.13 -21.26
N LYS A 575 11.33 7.73 -20.40
CA LYS A 575 12.72 7.30 -20.23
C LYS A 575 12.82 6.11 -19.30
N ASN A 576 13.99 5.45 -19.37
CA ASN A 576 14.40 4.20 -18.71
C ASN A 576 14.40 4.23 -17.16
N ILE A 577 13.30 4.64 -16.54
CA ILE A 577 13.17 4.79 -15.07
C ILE A 577 11.82 4.27 -14.52
N TYR A 578 10.83 4.02 -15.38
CA TYR A 578 9.49 3.58 -14.96
C TYR A 578 9.37 2.07 -15.03
N HIS A 579 9.05 1.42 -13.91
CA HIS A 579 8.85 -0.03 -13.83
C HIS A 579 7.42 -0.45 -14.14
N SER A 580 6.44 0.33 -13.65
CA SER A 580 5.01 0.07 -13.87
C SER A 580 4.31 1.28 -14.46
N ILE A 581 3.56 1.06 -15.55
CA ILE A 581 2.78 2.10 -16.26
C ILE A 581 1.32 1.64 -16.34
N VAL A 582 0.40 2.50 -15.90
CA VAL A 582 -1.05 2.27 -15.98
C VAL A 582 -1.70 3.37 -16.82
N LEU A 583 -2.42 2.98 -17.86
CA LEU A 583 -3.15 3.85 -18.77
C LEU A 583 -4.62 3.42 -18.76
N SER A 584 -5.52 4.33 -18.41
CA SER A 584 -6.96 4.06 -18.37
C SER A 584 -7.74 5.16 -19.10
N TYR A 585 -8.70 4.80 -19.95
CA TYR A 585 -9.56 5.75 -20.69
C TYR A 585 -8.77 6.80 -21.50
N MET A 586 -7.61 6.42 -22.03
CA MET A 586 -6.75 7.32 -22.79
C MET A 586 -7.16 7.36 -24.26
N ASN A 587 -7.15 8.55 -24.87
CA ASN A 587 -7.36 8.70 -26.31
C ASN A 587 -6.12 9.29 -26.98
N LEU A 588 -5.40 8.47 -27.75
CA LEU A 588 -4.27 8.90 -28.55
C LEU A 588 -4.74 9.20 -29.98
N SER A 589 -4.41 10.39 -30.48
CA SER A 589 -4.73 10.76 -31.86
C SER A 589 -3.94 9.88 -32.84
N ASP A 590 -4.48 9.62 -34.05
CA ASP A 590 -3.94 8.67 -35.04
C ASP A 590 -2.46 8.86 -35.41
N ASN A 591 -1.94 10.08 -35.30
CA ASN A 591 -0.56 10.42 -35.66
C ASN A 591 0.45 10.24 -34.51
N PHE A 592 -0.04 9.92 -33.31
CA PHE A 592 0.79 9.80 -32.12
C PHE A 592 0.82 8.36 -31.63
N CYS A 593 1.92 8.00 -31.00
CA CYS A 593 2.05 6.70 -30.37
C CYS A 593 2.52 6.84 -28.92
N PHE A 594 2.13 5.87 -28.11
CA PHE A 594 2.76 5.61 -26.83
C PHE A 594 4.01 4.76 -27.10
N ALA A 595 5.17 5.22 -26.65
CA ALA A 595 6.41 4.47 -26.74
C ALA A 595 7.03 4.31 -25.35
N MET A 596 7.44 3.07 -25.04
CA MET A 596 8.15 2.75 -23.81
C MET A 596 9.47 2.04 -24.12
N ASP A 597 10.36 2.04 -23.14
CA ASP A 597 11.69 1.40 -23.20
C ASP A 597 11.74 0.02 -22.52
N GLU A 598 12.96 -0.50 -22.36
CA GLU A 598 13.26 -1.83 -21.84
C GLU A 598 13.14 -2.00 -20.30
N THR A 599 13.04 -0.89 -19.56
CA THR A 599 13.04 -0.89 -18.09
C THR A 599 11.68 -1.18 -17.48
N CYS A 600 10.61 -0.82 -18.18
CA CYS A 600 9.25 -1.11 -17.75
C CYS A 600 9.00 -2.64 -17.78
N LYS A 601 8.51 -3.16 -16.66
CA LYS A 601 8.19 -4.59 -16.45
C LYS A 601 6.69 -4.83 -16.41
N GLU A 602 5.91 -3.82 -16.05
CA GLU A 602 4.47 -3.92 -15.93
C GLU A 602 3.77 -2.82 -16.73
N LEU A 603 2.86 -3.21 -17.61
CA LEU A 603 2.02 -2.27 -18.37
C LEU A 603 0.56 -2.67 -18.24
N SER A 604 -0.32 -1.71 -17.94
CA SER A 604 -1.77 -1.89 -17.97
C SER A 604 -2.39 -0.86 -18.90
N ILE A 605 -3.17 -1.32 -19.88
CA ILE A 605 -3.91 -0.50 -20.84
C ILE A 605 -5.39 -0.84 -20.68
N ASP A 606 -6.21 0.12 -20.29
CA ASP A 606 -7.59 -0.10 -19.89
C ASP A 606 -8.52 0.88 -20.60
N ASN A 607 -9.43 0.37 -21.42
CA ASN A 607 -10.39 1.17 -22.18
C ASN A 607 -9.74 2.31 -22.98
N CYS A 608 -8.56 2.08 -23.55
CA CYS A 608 -7.81 3.11 -24.28
C CYS A 608 -7.85 2.93 -25.80
N HIS A 609 -7.57 4.01 -26.54
CA HIS A 609 -7.54 4.06 -28.00
C HIS A 609 -6.20 4.56 -28.55
N GLY A 610 -5.80 4.04 -29.71
CA GLY A 610 -4.65 4.48 -30.49
C GLY A 610 -3.52 3.47 -30.59
N THR A 611 -2.30 3.94 -30.87
CA THR A 611 -1.15 3.08 -31.18
C THR A 611 -0.15 3.00 -30.03
N TYR A 612 0.17 1.77 -29.60
CA TYR A 612 1.09 1.44 -28.53
C TYR A 612 2.30 0.70 -29.10
N ASN A 613 3.42 1.39 -29.19
CA ASN A 613 4.67 0.85 -29.70
C ASN A 613 5.49 0.21 -28.58
N LEU A 614 5.44 -1.12 -28.52
CA LEU A 614 6.14 -1.94 -27.53
C LEU A 614 7.38 -2.63 -28.13
N SER A 615 7.82 -2.25 -29.33
CA SER A 615 8.96 -2.89 -30.02
C SER A 615 10.30 -2.74 -29.29
N LYS A 616 10.43 -1.76 -28.40
CA LYS A 616 11.61 -1.54 -27.54
C LYS A 616 11.45 -2.10 -26.13
N ALA A 617 10.28 -2.65 -25.79
CA ALA A 617 10.06 -3.26 -24.49
C ALA A 617 10.97 -4.49 -24.33
N GLY A 618 11.51 -4.67 -23.13
CA GLY A 618 12.15 -5.93 -22.76
C GLY A 618 11.12 -7.05 -22.56
N VAL A 619 11.48 -8.10 -21.82
CA VAL A 619 10.47 -9.05 -21.33
C VAL A 619 9.63 -8.36 -20.26
N LEU A 620 8.34 -8.21 -20.53
CA LEU A 620 7.35 -7.73 -19.57
C LEU A 620 7.03 -8.83 -18.55
N GLU A 621 7.07 -8.51 -17.27
CA GLU A 621 6.55 -9.38 -16.20
C GLU A 621 5.02 -9.45 -16.27
N LYS A 622 4.37 -8.33 -16.58
CA LYS A 622 2.91 -8.26 -16.75
C LYS A 622 2.49 -7.27 -17.84
N LEU A 623 1.56 -7.69 -18.69
CA LEU A 623 0.81 -6.83 -19.59
C LEU A 623 -0.69 -7.08 -19.37
N LYS A 624 -1.42 -6.07 -18.90
CA LYS A 624 -2.89 -6.11 -18.80
C LYS A 624 -3.49 -5.24 -19.89
N ILE A 625 -4.47 -5.77 -20.61
CA ILE A 625 -5.19 -5.08 -21.67
C ILE A 625 -6.68 -5.32 -21.48
N GLU A 626 -7.44 -4.24 -21.30
CA GLU A 626 -8.89 -4.24 -21.24
C GLU A 626 -9.40 -3.38 -22.40
N PHE A 627 -10.07 -4.01 -23.37
CA PHE A 627 -10.52 -3.30 -24.57
C PHE A 627 -11.80 -2.50 -24.30
N ALA A 628 -11.95 -1.38 -25.02
CA ALA A 628 -13.14 -0.55 -24.92
C ALA A 628 -14.35 -1.21 -25.59
N ARG A 629 -15.48 -1.28 -24.88
CA ARG A 629 -16.72 -1.92 -25.36
C ARG A 629 -17.43 -1.18 -26.50
N GLU A 630 -17.31 0.14 -26.54
CA GLU A 630 -18.23 0.99 -27.32
C GLU A 630 -17.70 1.39 -28.70
N THR A 631 -16.41 1.20 -28.97
CA THR A 631 -15.77 1.81 -30.14
C THR A 631 -15.27 0.77 -31.12
N SER A 632 -15.49 1.03 -32.41
CA SER A 632 -14.76 0.37 -33.50
C SER A 632 -13.32 0.88 -33.66
N ASP A 633 -12.85 1.70 -32.72
CA ASP A 633 -11.58 2.41 -32.82
C ASP A 633 -10.43 1.51 -32.36
N LYS A 634 -9.48 1.37 -33.27
CA LYS A 634 -8.47 0.32 -33.29
C LYS A 634 -7.38 0.63 -32.27
N MET A 635 -7.40 -0.05 -31.13
CA MET A 635 -6.19 -0.18 -30.34
C MET A 635 -5.19 -1.01 -31.17
N LYS A 636 -4.00 -0.45 -31.42
CA LYS A 636 -2.93 -1.14 -32.16
C LYS A 636 -1.73 -1.33 -31.26
N ILE A 637 -1.29 -2.56 -31.12
CA ILE A 637 0.04 -2.87 -30.56
C ILE A 637 1.02 -3.04 -31.71
N ILE A 638 2.26 -2.58 -31.50
CA ILE A 638 3.39 -2.82 -32.39
C ILE A 638 4.47 -3.59 -31.62
N GLY A 639 4.76 -4.82 -32.06
CA GLY A 639 5.75 -5.74 -31.49
C GLY A 639 7.01 -5.90 -32.34
N PRO A 640 7.85 -6.93 -32.06
CA PRO A 640 7.57 -8.12 -31.27
C PRO A 640 7.56 -7.88 -29.74
N VAL A 641 6.64 -8.53 -29.02
CA VAL A 641 6.47 -8.41 -27.55
C VAL A 641 6.65 -9.76 -26.86
N ALA A 642 7.47 -9.81 -25.82
CA ALA A 642 7.61 -10.98 -24.95
C ALA A 642 7.05 -10.67 -23.55
N VAL A 643 6.15 -11.50 -23.05
CA VAL A 643 5.47 -11.28 -21.77
C VAL A 643 5.33 -12.56 -20.93
N ASN A 644 5.54 -12.43 -19.61
CA ASN A 644 5.32 -13.52 -18.67
C ASN A 644 3.83 -13.71 -18.35
N ASN A 645 3.10 -12.63 -18.07
CA ASN A 645 1.66 -12.68 -17.80
C ASN A 645 0.91 -11.69 -18.70
N LEU A 646 0.04 -12.19 -19.57
CA LEU A 646 -0.84 -11.40 -20.43
C LEU A 646 -2.28 -11.54 -19.95
N ASP A 647 -2.87 -10.46 -19.45
CA ASP A 647 -4.30 -10.38 -19.12
C ASP A 647 -5.01 -9.67 -20.27
N VAL A 648 -6.00 -10.32 -20.89
CA VAL A 648 -6.82 -9.78 -21.98
C VAL A 648 -8.29 -9.81 -21.59
N LEU A 649 -8.86 -8.64 -21.33
CA LEU A 649 -10.23 -8.48 -20.88
C LEU A 649 -11.09 -7.77 -21.94
N GLU A 650 -12.39 -8.07 -21.94
CA GLU A 650 -13.38 -7.45 -22.83
C GLU A 650 -13.02 -7.60 -24.32
N ILE A 651 -12.53 -8.79 -24.69
CA ILE A 651 -11.99 -9.13 -26.01
C ILE A 651 -12.93 -8.63 -27.14
N PRO A 652 -12.44 -7.86 -28.13
CA PRO A 652 -13.26 -7.35 -29.23
C PRO A 652 -13.67 -8.47 -30.19
N PHE A 653 -14.83 -8.34 -30.84
CA PHE A 653 -15.32 -9.34 -31.79
C PHE A 653 -14.66 -9.29 -33.19
N ASN A 654 -13.74 -8.34 -33.44
CA ASN A 654 -13.09 -8.19 -34.74
C ASN A 654 -11.92 -9.18 -34.92
N ILE A 655 -12.17 -10.26 -35.67
CA ILE A 655 -11.21 -11.34 -35.97
C ILE A 655 -9.87 -10.82 -36.51
N ASN A 656 -9.89 -9.83 -37.41
CA ASN A 656 -8.66 -9.31 -38.03
C ASN A 656 -7.82 -8.50 -37.04
N GLU A 657 -8.48 -7.76 -36.16
CA GLU A 657 -7.83 -6.97 -35.12
C GLU A 657 -7.20 -7.87 -34.05
N LEU A 658 -7.92 -8.88 -33.58
CA LEU A 658 -7.40 -9.89 -32.65
C LEU A 658 -6.24 -10.68 -33.24
N SER A 659 -6.38 -11.09 -34.49
CA SER A 659 -5.33 -11.76 -35.24
C SER A 659 -4.05 -10.92 -35.26
N HIS A 660 -4.18 -9.65 -35.68
CA HIS A 660 -3.06 -8.72 -35.74
C HIS A 660 -2.46 -8.47 -34.35
N PHE A 661 -3.29 -8.37 -33.32
CA PHE A 661 -2.88 -8.19 -31.92
C PHE A 661 -2.00 -9.35 -31.44
N PHE A 662 -2.46 -10.60 -31.56
CA PHE A 662 -1.69 -11.76 -31.12
C PHE A 662 -0.45 -12.03 -31.98
N ASP A 663 -0.45 -11.61 -33.25
CA ASP A 663 0.72 -11.67 -34.13
C ASP A 663 1.87 -10.75 -33.66
N GLN A 664 1.59 -9.76 -32.79
CA GLN A 664 2.64 -8.91 -32.22
C GLN A 664 3.44 -9.59 -31.10
N PHE A 665 3.01 -10.73 -30.59
CA PHE A 665 3.67 -11.39 -29.47
C PHE A 665 4.65 -12.46 -29.95
N SER A 666 5.91 -12.32 -29.55
CA SER A 666 6.92 -13.35 -29.74
C SER A 666 6.84 -14.46 -28.70
N ARG A 667 6.35 -14.16 -27.48
CA ARG A 667 6.20 -15.12 -26.37
C ARG A 667 5.13 -14.67 -25.38
N ILE A 668 4.28 -15.60 -24.93
CA ILE A 668 3.33 -15.45 -23.81
C ILE A 668 3.47 -16.68 -22.91
N LYS A 669 3.91 -16.52 -21.66
CA LYS A 669 4.04 -17.65 -20.71
C LYS A 669 2.71 -17.98 -20.00
N SER A 670 1.94 -16.97 -19.59
CA SER A 670 0.64 -17.10 -18.94
C SER A 670 -0.37 -16.19 -19.63
N LEU A 671 -1.54 -16.72 -19.96
CA LEU A 671 -2.62 -15.99 -20.63
C LEU A 671 -3.89 -16.04 -19.76
N LYS A 672 -4.44 -14.86 -19.44
CA LYS A 672 -5.75 -14.72 -18.82
C LYS A 672 -6.70 -14.07 -19.81
N LEU A 673 -7.86 -14.67 -20.02
CA LEU A 673 -8.95 -14.15 -20.86
C LEU A 673 -10.17 -13.90 -19.97
N GLY A 674 -10.86 -12.78 -20.12
CA GLY A 674 -12.00 -12.54 -19.23
C GLY A 674 -12.83 -11.30 -19.48
N THR A 675 -13.71 -11.04 -18.51
CA THR A 675 -14.46 -9.79 -18.39
C THR A 675 -14.09 -9.10 -17.08
N ALA A 676 -13.92 -7.79 -17.12
CA ALA A 676 -13.56 -7.00 -15.94
C ALA A 676 -14.71 -6.94 -14.92
N TYR A 677 -15.94 -7.15 -15.40
CA TYR A 677 -17.15 -7.13 -14.60
C TYR A 677 -17.62 -8.56 -14.34
N MET A 678 -18.02 -8.85 -13.10
CA MET A 678 -18.78 -10.07 -12.80
C MET A 678 -20.22 -9.90 -13.28
N PRO A 679 -20.63 -10.55 -14.38
CA PRO A 679 -22.03 -10.49 -14.79
C PRO A 679 -22.91 -11.19 -13.74
N ILE A 680 -24.16 -10.73 -13.61
CA ILE A 680 -25.18 -11.37 -12.74
C ILE A 680 -25.33 -12.86 -13.09
N TRP A 681 -25.09 -13.21 -14.36
CA TRP A 681 -25.06 -14.57 -14.87
C TRP A 681 -23.74 -14.79 -15.59
N ARG A 682 -22.97 -15.81 -15.19
CA ARG A 682 -21.77 -16.20 -15.92
C ARG A 682 -22.19 -16.67 -17.32
N VAL A 683 -21.70 -15.99 -18.35
CA VAL A 683 -21.94 -16.34 -19.75
C VAL A 683 -20.75 -17.08 -20.31
N SER A 684 -20.96 -17.94 -21.31
CA SER A 684 -19.84 -18.49 -22.07
C SER A 684 -19.13 -17.40 -22.87
N LEU A 685 -17.88 -17.62 -23.26
CA LEU A 685 -17.13 -16.66 -24.06
C LEU A 685 -17.81 -16.37 -25.42
N GLU A 686 -18.40 -17.36 -26.07
CA GLU A 686 -19.19 -17.19 -27.30
C GLU A 686 -20.47 -16.38 -27.05
N GLN A 687 -21.16 -16.66 -25.95
CA GLN A 687 -22.32 -15.86 -25.54
C GLN A 687 -21.93 -14.43 -25.22
N HIS A 688 -20.74 -14.21 -24.63
CA HIS A 688 -20.21 -12.88 -24.38
C HIS A 688 -20.00 -12.11 -25.70
N PHE A 689 -19.37 -12.74 -26.71
CA PHE A 689 -19.24 -12.14 -28.04
C PHE A 689 -20.59 -11.85 -28.69
N MET A 690 -21.56 -12.75 -28.55
CA MET A 690 -22.93 -12.53 -29.04
C MET A 690 -23.58 -11.32 -28.37
N CYS A 691 -23.45 -11.18 -27.05
CA CYS A 691 -23.95 -10.04 -26.29
C CYS A 691 -23.28 -8.73 -26.71
N GLN A 692 -21.95 -8.71 -26.89
CA GLN A 692 -21.23 -7.54 -27.37
C GLN A 692 -21.68 -7.14 -28.79
N TYR A 693 -21.78 -8.10 -29.69
CA TYR A 693 -22.23 -7.86 -31.05
C TYR A 693 -23.66 -7.29 -31.07
N ALA A 694 -24.58 -7.91 -30.33
CA ALA A 694 -25.96 -7.42 -30.22
C ALA A 694 -26.01 -5.97 -29.69
N ALA A 695 -25.21 -5.64 -28.67
CA ALA A 695 -25.11 -4.29 -28.13
C ALA A 695 -24.57 -3.28 -29.15
N PHE A 696 -23.55 -3.65 -29.91
CA PHE A 696 -22.97 -2.80 -30.96
C PHE A 696 -23.99 -2.41 -32.03
N PHE A 697 -24.83 -3.35 -32.48
CA PHE A 697 -25.88 -3.07 -33.46
C PHE A 697 -27.06 -2.26 -32.90
N GLN A 698 -27.41 -2.46 -31.62
CA GLN A 698 -28.43 -1.64 -30.97
C GLN A 698 -27.99 -0.18 -30.84
N LEU A 699 -26.73 0.07 -30.50
CA LEU A 699 -26.17 1.43 -30.39
C LEU A 699 -26.05 2.15 -31.74
N ARG A 700 -25.75 1.41 -32.83
CA ARG A 700 -25.65 1.97 -34.19
C ARG A 700 -26.96 1.98 -34.98
N GLY A 701 -28.05 1.44 -34.44
CA GLY A 701 -29.36 1.49 -35.09
C GLY A 701 -29.75 2.95 -35.40
N PRO A 702 -30.35 3.25 -36.56
CA PRO A 702 -30.71 4.62 -36.93
C PRO A 702 -31.84 5.11 -36.02
N ILE A 703 -31.47 5.75 -34.90
CA ILE A 703 -32.39 6.32 -33.90
C ILE A 703 -33.37 7.33 -34.52
N ASN A 704 -33.08 7.87 -35.71
CA ASN A 704 -33.84 8.98 -36.27
C ASN A 704 -34.88 8.65 -37.34
N ASN A 705 -35.06 7.40 -37.81
CA ASN A 705 -36.05 7.12 -38.88
C ASN A 705 -37.02 5.94 -38.65
N ILE A 706 -36.95 5.22 -37.52
CA ILE A 706 -37.85 4.07 -37.28
C ILE A 706 -39.08 4.53 -36.49
N ARG A 707 -39.96 5.30 -37.15
CA ARG A 707 -41.35 5.50 -36.68
C ARG A 707 -42.37 4.61 -37.41
N GLY A 708 -41.92 3.66 -38.24
CA GLY A 708 -42.83 2.89 -39.11
C GLY A 708 -42.57 1.40 -39.35
N GLU A 709 -41.43 0.81 -38.97
CA GLU A 709 -41.14 -0.60 -39.31
C GLU A 709 -40.67 -1.41 -38.11
N SER A 710 -41.62 -1.88 -37.30
CA SER A 710 -41.37 -2.86 -36.23
C SER A 710 -41.07 -4.29 -36.76
N SER A 711 -41.15 -4.51 -38.08
CA SER A 711 -40.98 -5.82 -38.72
C SER A 711 -39.52 -6.24 -38.90
N ASN A 712 -38.56 -5.31 -38.93
CA ASN A 712 -37.17 -5.64 -39.19
C ASN A 712 -36.44 -6.21 -37.96
N PHE A 713 -36.85 -5.86 -36.72
CA PHE A 713 -36.21 -6.41 -35.51
C PHE A 713 -36.41 -7.93 -35.37
N LEU A 714 -37.61 -8.43 -35.71
CA LEU A 714 -37.91 -9.86 -35.75
C LEU A 714 -37.17 -10.58 -36.90
N ALA A 715 -36.95 -9.90 -38.03
CA ALA A 715 -36.12 -10.43 -39.12
C ALA A 715 -34.65 -10.54 -38.71
N TYR A 716 -34.12 -9.55 -37.97
CA TYR A 716 -32.79 -9.62 -37.37
C TYR A 716 -32.67 -10.71 -36.29
N GLN A 717 -33.70 -10.97 -35.49
CA GLN A 717 -33.68 -12.13 -34.56
C GLN A 717 -33.70 -13.48 -35.29
N ASN A 718 -34.36 -13.58 -36.44
CA ASN A 718 -34.47 -14.84 -37.19
C ASN A 718 -33.29 -15.12 -38.14
N LEU A 719 -32.56 -14.08 -38.59
CA LEU A 719 -31.40 -14.21 -39.48
C LEU A 719 -30.14 -14.76 -38.77
N TYR A 720 -30.08 -14.67 -37.45
CA TYR A 720 -28.95 -15.15 -36.67
C TYR A 720 -29.38 -16.32 -35.78
N SER A 721 -29.56 -17.49 -36.41
CA SER A 721 -29.71 -18.75 -35.71
C SER A 721 -28.55 -18.97 -34.74
N HIS A 722 -28.79 -19.72 -33.65
CA HIS A 722 -27.75 -20.13 -32.70
C HIS A 722 -26.50 -20.73 -33.38
N GLU A 723 -26.68 -21.38 -34.53
CA GLU A 723 -25.60 -21.99 -35.33
C GLU A 723 -24.62 -20.95 -35.91
N ASN A 724 -25.12 -19.82 -36.42
CA ASN A 724 -24.27 -18.77 -36.97
C ASN A 724 -23.39 -18.12 -35.88
N TRP A 725 -23.91 -18.00 -34.66
CA TRP A 725 -23.16 -17.47 -33.51
C TRP A 725 -22.07 -18.40 -33.04
N ALA A 726 -22.36 -19.71 -32.96
CA ALA A 726 -21.37 -20.71 -32.61
C ALA A 726 -20.20 -20.70 -33.61
N MET A 727 -20.51 -20.61 -34.91
CA MET A 727 -19.49 -20.50 -35.96
C MET A 727 -18.64 -19.21 -35.81
N HIS A 728 -19.28 -18.07 -35.54
CA HIS A 728 -18.54 -16.81 -35.40
C HIS A 728 -17.69 -16.74 -34.12
N GLY A 729 -18.21 -17.24 -33.00
CA GLY A 729 -17.44 -17.39 -31.77
C GLY A 729 -16.24 -18.31 -31.98
N ASP A 730 -16.41 -19.37 -32.76
CA ASP A 730 -15.34 -20.29 -33.13
C ASP A 730 -14.26 -19.63 -34.01
N GLU A 731 -14.64 -18.81 -34.98
CA GLU A 731 -13.69 -18.01 -35.79
C GLU A 731 -12.89 -17.02 -34.93
N ILE A 732 -13.53 -16.37 -33.97
CA ILE A 732 -12.87 -15.48 -33.01
C ILE A 732 -11.86 -16.27 -32.16
N MET A 733 -12.24 -17.43 -31.63
CA MET A 733 -11.35 -18.28 -30.84
C MET A 733 -10.17 -18.80 -31.68
N ALA A 734 -10.43 -19.22 -32.92
CA ALA A 734 -9.39 -19.61 -33.87
C ALA A 734 -8.39 -18.48 -34.12
N SER A 735 -8.85 -17.22 -34.16
CA SER A 735 -7.99 -16.04 -34.35
C SER A 735 -6.95 -15.86 -33.24
N ILE A 736 -7.27 -16.33 -32.02
CA ILE A 736 -6.40 -16.34 -30.84
C ILE A 736 -5.55 -17.61 -30.84
N PHE A 737 -6.19 -18.79 -30.85
CA PHE A 737 -5.54 -20.07 -30.52
C PHE A 737 -4.77 -20.74 -31.68
N TYR A 738 -4.94 -20.28 -32.92
CA TYR A 738 -4.12 -20.74 -34.05
C TYR A 738 -2.82 -19.96 -34.23
N ARG A 739 -2.57 -18.96 -33.37
CA ARG A 739 -1.34 -18.16 -33.39
C ARG A 739 -0.18 -18.97 -32.85
N LYS A 740 1.02 -18.76 -33.42
CA LYS A 740 2.24 -19.51 -33.05
C LYS A 740 2.58 -19.37 -31.56
N VAL A 741 2.35 -18.18 -30.99
CA VAL A 741 2.65 -17.84 -29.60
C VAL A 741 1.91 -18.73 -28.58
N VAL A 742 0.76 -19.28 -28.95
CA VAL A 742 -0.09 -20.12 -28.09
C VAL A 742 0.61 -21.40 -27.66
N THR A 743 1.55 -21.91 -28.47
CA THR A 743 2.32 -23.11 -28.14
C THR A 743 3.28 -22.91 -26.98
N GLU A 744 3.60 -21.66 -26.61
CA GLU A 744 4.50 -21.32 -25.49
C GLU A 744 3.75 -21.07 -24.18
N ILE A 745 2.41 -21.07 -24.18
CA ILE A 745 1.59 -20.83 -23.00
C ILE A 745 1.70 -22.02 -22.04
N GLU A 746 2.07 -21.71 -20.79
CA GLU A 746 2.17 -22.65 -19.68
C GLU A 746 0.98 -22.58 -18.71
N ALA A 747 0.28 -21.44 -18.67
CA ALA A 747 -0.90 -21.25 -17.83
C ALA A 747 -2.00 -20.51 -18.60
N LEU A 748 -3.24 -21.00 -18.50
CA LEU A 748 -4.42 -20.41 -19.10
C LEU A 748 -5.50 -20.19 -18.04
N GLU A 749 -6.03 -18.99 -17.97
CA GLU A 749 -7.10 -18.62 -17.04
C GLU A 749 -8.28 -17.97 -17.77
N TYR A 750 -9.50 -18.36 -17.42
CA TYR A 750 -10.75 -17.74 -17.82
C TYR A 750 -11.34 -17.01 -16.61
N GLU A 751 -11.37 -15.68 -16.65
CA GLU A 751 -11.84 -14.82 -15.57
C GLU A 751 -13.26 -14.31 -15.86
N ASN A 752 -14.21 -14.64 -14.97
CA ASN A 752 -15.63 -14.22 -15.05
C ASN A 752 -16.40 -14.67 -16.30
N ILE A 753 -15.84 -15.61 -17.07
CA ILE A 753 -16.44 -16.20 -18.27
C ILE A 753 -16.40 -17.73 -18.21
N LEU A 754 -17.39 -18.38 -18.83
CA LEU A 754 -17.44 -19.84 -18.91
C LEU A 754 -16.77 -20.34 -20.18
N MET A 755 -16.07 -21.45 -20.07
CA MET A 755 -15.49 -22.18 -21.18
C MET A 755 -16.44 -23.28 -21.65
N THR A 756 -16.58 -23.48 -22.96
CA THR A 756 -17.43 -24.54 -23.54
C THR A 756 -16.60 -25.73 -23.99
N ASP A 757 -17.26 -26.87 -24.23
CA ASP A 757 -16.63 -28.05 -24.82
C ASP A 757 -16.02 -27.75 -26.20
N ASN A 758 -16.66 -26.88 -26.99
CA ASN A 758 -16.10 -26.45 -28.27
C ASN A 758 -14.79 -25.65 -28.07
N ASN A 759 -14.64 -24.90 -26.99
CA ASN A 759 -13.39 -24.20 -26.69
C ASN A 759 -12.27 -25.16 -26.24
N CYS A 760 -12.61 -26.28 -25.58
CA CYS A 760 -11.64 -27.26 -25.11
C CYS A 760 -10.74 -27.78 -26.22
N ARG A 761 -11.25 -27.95 -27.45
CA ARG A 761 -10.45 -28.44 -28.58
C ARG A 761 -9.19 -27.63 -28.87
N TYR A 762 -9.18 -26.33 -28.52
CA TYR A 762 -8.01 -25.46 -28.70
C TYR A 762 -6.87 -25.78 -27.73
N LEU A 763 -7.17 -26.39 -26.57
CA LEU A 763 -6.18 -26.79 -25.57
C LEU A 763 -5.17 -27.80 -26.12
N GLN A 764 -5.56 -28.64 -27.10
CA GLN A 764 -4.67 -29.61 -27.74
C GLN A 764 -3.46 -28.97 -28.43
N ARG A 765 -3.51 -27.67 -28.74
CA ARG A 765 -2.39 -26.95 -29.36
C ARG A 765 -1.40 -26.40 -28.33
N MET A 766 -1.80 -26.33 -27.06
CA MET A 766 -0.98 -25.80 -25.97
C MET A 766 -0.19 -26.93 -25.31
N ASN A 767 0.76 -27.52 -26.05
CA ASN A 767 1.53 -28.68 -25.57
C ASN A 767 2.34 -28.39 -24.28
N ASN A 768 2.59 -27.12 -23.99
CA ASN A 768 3.31 -26.65 -22.80
C ASN A 768 2.38 -26.26 -21.63
N LEU A 769 1.06 -26.37 -21.78
CA LEU A 769 0.10 -26.00 -20.75
C LEU A 769 0.24 -26.91 -19.52
N LYS A 770 0.49 -26.29 -18.37
CA LYS A 770 0.64 -26.93 -17.05
C LYS A 770 -0.47 -26.54 -16.09
N SER A 771 -1.08 -25.37 -16.26
CA SER A 771 -2.20 -24.93 -15.43
C SER A 771 -3.37 -24.44 -16.27
N LEU A 772 -4.57 -24.89 -15.91
CA LEU A 772 -5.82 -24.40 -16.47
C LEU A 772 -6.76 -24.00 -15.34
N THR A 773 -7.22 -22.75 -15.38
CA THR A 773 -8.28 -22.25 -14.51
C THR A 773 -9.44 -21.82 -15.39
N ALA A 774 -10.53 -22.58 -15.37
CA ALA A 774 -11.71 -22.25 -16.16
C ALA A 774 -12.97 -22.84 -15.53
N SER A 775 -14.01 -22.03 -15.37
CA SER A 775 -15.35 -22.54 -15.08
C SER A 775 -15.98 -23.02 -16.39
N MET A 776 -16.47 -24.26 -16.42
CA MET A 776 -17.07 -24.85 -17.61
C MET A 776 -18.58 -24.59 -17.67
N HIS A 777 -19.10 -24.26 -18.85
CA HIS A 777 -20.54 -24.09 -19.07
C HIS A 777 -21.29 -25.42 -18.94
N ASN A 778 -20.72 -26.49 -19.50
CA ASN A 778 -21.12 -27.87 -19.28
C ASN A 778 -19.84 -28.69 -19.18
N LEU A 779 -19.58 -29.32 -18.04
CA LEU A 779 -18.43 -30.18 -17.86
C LEU A 779 -18.80 -31.61 -18.28
N THR A 780 -18.34 -32.04 -19.44
CA THR A 780 -18.59 -33.38 -19.99
C THR A 780 -17.30 -34.18 -20.07
N GLY A 781 -17.40 -35.47 -20.39
CA GLY A 781 -16.20 -36.27 -20.65
C GLY A 781 -15.35 -35.70 -21.80
N GLU A 782 -16.00 -35.10 -22.81
CA GLU A 782 -15.35 -34.51 -23.97
C GLU A 782 -14.42 -33.34 -23.59
N SER A 783 -14.82 -32.52 -22.60
CA SER A 783 -14.02 -31.39 -22.09
C SER A 783 -12.58 -31.81 -21.73
N PHE A 784 -12.43 -33.01 -21.16
CA PHE A 784 -11.14 -33.53 -20.69
C PHE A 784 -10.31 -34.21 -21.78
N THR A 785 -10.94 -34.69 -22.86
CA THR A 785 -10.22 -35.38 -23.96
C THR A 785 -9.26 -34.46 -24.70
N HIS A 786 -9.47 -33.15 -24.59
CA HIS A 786 -8.64 -32.14 -25.21
C HIS A 786 -7.55 -31.57 -24.28
N LEU A 787 -7.51 -31.97 -23.01
CA LEU A 787 -6.49 -31.49 -22.08
C LEU A 787 -5.10 -32.03 -22.42
N PRO A 788 -4.07 -31.18 -22.42
CA PRO A 788 -2.69 -31.63 -22.54
C PRO A 788 -2.31 -32.58 -21.41
N ARG A 789 -1.54 -33.62 -21.73
CA ARG A 789 -1.07 -34.60 -20.73
C ARG A 789 -0.17 -34.00 -19.65
N ASN A 790 0.42 -32.82 -19.91
CA ASN A 790 1.35 -32.12 -19.03
C ASN A 790 0.66 -31.25 -17.96
N ILE A 791 -0.67 -31.24 -17.89
CA ILE A 791 -1.43 -30.50 -16.88
C ILE A 791 -1.06 -30.97 -15.47
N GLN A 792 -0.69 -30.00 -14.62
CA GLN A 792 -0.31 -30.17 -13.22
C GLN A 792 -1.34 -29.57 -12.26
N SER A 793 -2.00 -28.50 -12.68
CA SER A 793 -3.01 -27.78 -11.91
C SER A 793 -4.27 -27.59 -12.77
N LEU A 794 -5.41 -27.99 -12.22
CA LEU A 794 -6.70 -27.86 -12.89
C LEU A 794 -7.72 -27.28 -11.91
N ASN A 795 -8.21 -26.08 -12.22
CA ASN A 795 -9.25 -25.42 -11.46
C ASN A 795 -10.52 -25.29 -12.29
N LEU A 796 -11.56 -26.02 -11.89
CA LEU A 796 -12.87 -26.07 -12.52
C LEU A 796 -13.97 -25.54 -11.58
N TYR A 797 -13.60 -24.75 -10.57
CA TYR A 797 -14.57 -24.18 -9.65
C TYR A 797 -15.66 -23.39 -10.36
N GLY A 798 -16.92 -23.56 -9.93
CA GLY A 798 -18.08 -22.91 -10.54
C GLY A 798 -18.46 -23.44 -11.92
N SER A 799 -17.95 -24.60 -12.32
CA SER A 799 -18.43 -25.34 -13.50
C SER A 799 -19.80 -25.93 -13.24
N TYR A 800 -20.64 -26.00 -14.27
CA TYR A 800 -21.90 -26.74 -14.22
C TYR A 800 -21.70 -28.16 -14.76
N ILE A 801 -22.21 -29.15 -14.01
CA ILE A 801 -22.00 -30.57 -14.31
C ILE A 801 -23.37 -31.25 -14.42
N PRO A 802 -23.72 -31.79 -15.59
CA PRO A 802 -24.93 -32.61 -15.74
C PRO A 802 -24.85 -33.85 -14.84
N ASN A 803 -25.95 -34.19 -14.15
CA ASN A 803 -25.97 -35.23 -13.11
C ASN A 803 -25.43 -36.62 -13.52
N ASN A 804 -25.41 -36.94 -14.81
CA ASN A 804 -25.03 -38.25 -15.30
C ASN A 804 -23.53 -38.39 -15.68
N ASP A 805 -22.78 -37.28 -15.74
CA ASP A 805 -21.44 -37.28 -16.36
C ASP A 805 -20.26 -37.31 -15.37
N TYR A 806 -20.49 -37.11 -14.06
CA TYR A 806 -19.45 -37.06 -13.03
C TYR A 806 -18.43 -38.20 -13.11
N LYS A 807 -18.92 -39.44 -13.23
CA LYS A 807 -18.07 -40.64 -13.25
C LYS A 807 -17.19 -40.70 -14.49
N GLN A 808 -17.72 -40.29 -15.64
CA GLN A 808 -16.98 -40.29 -16.89
C GLN A 808 -15.88 -39.22 -16.85
N CYS A 809 -16.21 -38.01 -16.41
CA CYS A 809 -15.28 -36.91 -16.23
C CYS A 809 -14.07 -37.31 -15.35
N LEU A 810 -14.34 -37.92 -14.20
CA LEU A 810 -13.29 -38.32 -13.25
C LEU A 810 -12.41 -39.46 -13.77
N ASN A 811 -13.02 -40.43 -14.45
CA ASN A 811 -12.25 -41.52 -15.04
C ASN A 811 -11.25 -41.01 -16.07
N ILE A 812 -11.58 -39.95 -16.82
CA ILE A 812 -10.65 -39.32 -17.76
C ILE A 812 -9.55 -38.55 -17.02
N LEU A 813 -9.86 -37.89 -15.91
CA LEU A 813 -8.85 -37.22 -15.08
C LEU A 813 -7.76 -38.18 -14.57
N LYS A 814 -8.09 -39.46 -14.33
CA LYS A 814 -7.09 -40.48 -13.97
C LYS A 814 -6.04 -40.73 -15.06
N CYS A 815 -6.32 -40.33 -16.30
CA CYS A 815 -5.38 -40.42 -17.41
C CYS A 815 -4.39 -39.23 -17.48
N LEU A 816 -4.45 -38.28 -16.53
CA LEU A 816 -3.52 -37.14 -16.46
C LEU A 816 -2.40 -37.43 -15.44
N PRO A 817 -1.22 -37.93 -15.88
CA PRO A 817 -0.20 -38.49 -14.99
C PRO A 817 0.52 -37.45 -14.12
N TYR A 818 0.35 -36.16 -14.39
CA TYR A 818 1.02 -35.07 -13.68
C TYR A 818 0.07 -34.20 -12.86
N LEU A 819 -1.25 -34.47 -12.88
CA LEU A 819 -2.24 -33.66 -12.19
C LEU A 819 -2.07 -33.80 -10.67
N SER A 820 -1.63 -32.72 -10.01
CA SER A 820 -1.31 -32.69 -8.59
C SER A 820 -2.17 -31.75 -7.77
N ILE A 821 -2.73 -30.72 -8.40
CA ILE A 821 -3.65 -29.75 -7.79
C ILE A 821 -4.96 -29.79 -8.55
N LEU A 822 -6.05 -30.02 -7.82
CA LEU A 822 -7.39 -30.06 -8.38
C LEU A 822 -8.31 -29.17 -7.55
N THR A 823 -9.05 -28.30 -8.23
CA THR A 823 -10.05 -27.44 -7.62
C THR A 823 -11.40 -27.70 -8.26
N LEU A 824 -12.40 -28.05 -7.45
CA LEU A 824 -13.75 -28.42 -7.87
C LEU A 824 -14.79 -27.71 -7.00
N SER A 825 -16.02 -27.64 -7.51
CA SER A 825 -17.17 -27.24 -6.70
C SER A 825 -17.54 -28.36 -5.70
N GLY A 826 -18.18 -27.98 -4.59
CA GLY A 826 -18.57 -28.90 -3.50
C GLY A 826 -19.69 -29.85 -3.87
N ASP A 827 -20.59 -29.42 -4.75
CA ASP A 827 -21.66 -30.23 -5.37
C ASP A 827 -21.13 -31.54 -5.98
N PHE A 828 -19.90 -31.51 -6.50
CA PHE A 828 -19.19 -32.67 -7.00
C PHE A 828 -19.09 -33.83 -6.00
N PHE A 829 -19.02 -33.49 -4.72
CA PHE A 829 -18.85 -34.42 -3.62
C PHE A 829 -20.13 -34.63 -2.81
N ALA A 830 -21.30 -34.21 -3.35
CA ALA A 830 -22.60 -34.56 -2.77
C ALA A 830 -22.79 -36.09 -2.69
N ASP A 831 -22.27 -36.82 -3.68
CA ASP A 831 -21.98 -38.26 -3.59
C ASP A 831 -20.52 -38.44 -3.20
N THR A 832 -20.30 -38.83 -1.94
CA THR A 832 -18.95 -38.97 -1.39
C THR A 832 -18.14 -40.11 -2.02
N SER A 833 -18.78 -41.05 -2.72
CA SER A 833 -18.05 -42.08 -3.49
C SER A 833 -17.19 -41.49 -4.61
N ASN A 834 -17.49 -40.26 -5.06
CA ASN A 834 -16.71 -39.57 -6.09
C ASN A 834 -15.26 -39.26 -5.67
N PHE A 835 -14.95 -39.23 -4.36
CA PHE A 835 -13.56 -39.09 -3.90
C PHE A 835 -12.64 -40.21 -4.42
N GLN A 836 -13.16 -41.42 -4.59
CA GLN A 836 -12.39 -42.58 -5.09
C GLN A 836 -12.08 -42.48 -6.58
N LEU A 837 -12.78 -41.60 -7.27
CA LEU A 837 -12.59 -41.35 -8.68
C LEU A 837 -11.53 -40.27 -8.92
N LEU A 838 -11.02 -39.62 -7.86
CA LEU A 838 -9.90 -38.71 -7.98
C LEU A 838 -8.62 -39.45 -8.44
N PRO A 839 -7.76 -38.81 -9.26
CA PRO A 839 -6.47 -39.37 -9.62
C PRO A 839 -5.56 -39.52 -8.39
N GLU A 840 -4.82 -40.63 -8.28
CA GLU A 840 -3.87 -40.86 -7.19
C GLU A 840 -2.70 -39.84 -7.18
N THR A 841 -2.52 -39.11 -8.27
CA THR A 841 -1.51 -38.06 -8.40
C THR A 841 -1.90 -36.75 -7.70
N VAL A 842 -3.19 -36.56 -7.38
CA VAL A 842 -3.70 -35.34 -6.72
C VAL A 842 -3.25 -35.31 -5.26
N LYS A 843 -2.51 -34.26 -4.90
CA LYS A 843 -2.00 -34.03 -3.54
C LYS A 843 -2.67 -32.86 -2.85
N THR A 844 -3.17 -31.90 -3.63
CA THR A 844 -3.90 -30.75 -3.12
C THR A 844 -5.27 -30.72 -3.74
N LEU A 845 -6.29 -30.77 -2.88
CA LEU A 845 -7.68 -30.68 -3.28
C LEU A 845 -8.28 -29.40 -2.70
N VAL A 846 -8.98 -28.64 -3.53
CA VAL A 846 -9.73 -27.46 -3.12
C VAL A 846 -11.19 -27.65 -3.50
N ILE A 847 -12.08 -27.48 -2.54
CA ILE A 847 -13.53 -27.70 -2.69
C ILE A 847 -14.32 -26.55 -2.06
N SER A 848 -15.48 -26.21 -2.63
CA SER A 848 -16.44 -25.36 -1.91
C SER A 848 -17.24 -26.18 -0.90
N TYR A 849 -17.55 -25.57 0.23
CA TYR A 849 -18.59 -26.02 1.13
C TYR A 849 -19.92 -25.45 0.66
N GLU A 850 -20.84 -26.35 0.34
CA GLU A 850 -22.22 -26.05 0.05
C GLU A 850 -23.08 -26.85 1.02
N LYS A 851 -24.13 -26.22 1.56
CA LYS A 851 -25.08 -26.88 2.46
C LYS A 851 -25.94 -27.84 1.64
N GLN A 852 -25.41 -29.02 1.37
CA GLN A 852 -26.09 -30.10 0.69
C GLN A 852 -26.07 -31.36 1.56
N ASP A 853 -27.14 -32.17 1.49
CA ASP A 853 -27.22 -33.44 2.20
C ASP A 853 -26.19 -34.42 1.62
N VAL A 854 -25.11 -34.62 2.36
CA VAL A 854 -24.06 -35.56 1.99
C VAL A 854 -24.61 -36.98 2.01
N ARG A 855 -24.68 -37.63 0.85
CA ARG A 855 -25.12 -39.03 0.76
C ARG A 855 -23.93 -39.93 1.06
N ASN A 856 -24.02 -40.65 2.17
CA ASN A 856 -22.99 -41.61 2.54
C ASN A 856 -23.14 -42.89 1.70
N SER A 857 -22.11 -43.21 0.90
CA SER A 857 -21.97 -44.51 0.26
C SER A 857 -21.36 -45.55 1.23
N SER A 858 -21.35 -46.82 0.85
CA SER A 858 -20.83 -47.92 1.68
C SER A 858 -19.36 -47.72 2.10
N ILE A 859 -19.03 -48.09 3.34
CA ILE A 859 -17.80 -47.73 4.09
C ILE A 859 -16.52 -48.50 3.65
N ASN A 860 -16.58 -49.41 2.68
CA ASN A 860 -15.48 -50.36 2.42
C ASN A 860 -14.43 -49.90 1.39
N ASP A 861 -14.39 -48.63 1.04
CA ASP A 861 -13.57 -48.17 -0.07
C ASP A 861 -12.19 -47.61 0.35
N LYS A 862 -11.22 -47.69 -0.56
CA LYS A 862 -9.85 -47.19 -0.36
C LYS A 862 -9.87 -45.67 -0.19
N LYS A 863 -9.33 -45.17 0.93
CA LYS A 863 -9.16 -43.73 1.17
C LYS A 863 -8.10 -43.13 0.24
N ILE A 864 -8.32 -41.89 -0.17
CA ILE A 864 -7.35 -41.09 -0.92
C ILE A 864 -6.36 -40.44 0.04
N SER A 865 -5.10 -40.41 -0.36
CA SER A 865 -4.02 -39.73 0.36
C SER A 865 -3.90 -38.31 -0.20
N LEU A 866 -4.26 -37.30 0.59
CA LEU A 866 -4.11 -35.89 0.26
C LEU A 866 -3.12 -35.26 1.23
N HIS A 867 -2.26 -34.38 0.74
CA HIS A 867 -1.37 -33.59 1.59
C HIS A 867 -2.06 -32.32 2.08
N LYS A 868 -2.87 -31.68 1.22
CA LYS A 868 -3.54 -30.40 1.56
C LYS A 868 -4.99 -30.41 1.11
N LEU A 869 -5.88 -30.01 2.01
CA LEU A 869 -7.31 -29.87 1.75
C LEU A 869 -7.74 -28.43 2.05
N TYR A 870 -8.30 -27.76 1.05
CA TYR A 870 -8.86 -26.42 1.19
C TYR A 870 -10.38 -26.49 1.03
N VAL A 871 -11.10 -25.94 2.01
CA VAL A 871 -12.56 -25.90 2.04
C VAL A 871 -13.03 -24.44 2.03
N ARG A 872 -13.57 -24.00 0.90
CA ARG A 872 -14.07 -22.64 0.71
C ARG A 872 -15.55 -22.55 1.11
N VAL A 873 -15.86 -21.77 2.13
CA VAL A 873 -17.23 -21.54 2.58
C VAL A 873 -17.78 -20.27 1.94
N LEU A 874 -18.86 -20.43 1.17
CA LEU A 874 -19.44 -19.33 0.37
C LEU A 874 -20.44 -18.47 1.17
N TRP A 875 -21.03 -19.00 2.25
CA TRP A 875 -22.07 -18.33 3.02
C TRP A 875 -21.95 -18.68 4.51
N GLN A 876 -22.22 -17.70 5.40
CA GLN A 876 -22.34 -17.78 6.89
C GLN A 876 -21.08 -17.56 7.75
N SER A 877 -21.33 -17.13 8.99
CA SER A 877 -20.38 -17.16 10.12
C SER A 877 -20.06 -18.62 10.47
N ILE A 878 -18.99 -19.14 9.88
CA ILE A 878 -18.52 -20.51 10.09
C ILE A 878 -18.07 -20.74 11.54
N PHE A 879 -17.67 -19.66 12.21
CA PHE A 879 -17.21 -19.68 13.59
C PHE A 879 -18.24 -19.03 14.48
N HIS A 880 -18.43 -19.63 15.65
CA HIS A 880 -19.11 -18.93 16.72
C HIS A 880 -18.20 -17.78 17.19
N GLU A 881 -18.65 -16.54 17.00
CA GLU A 881 -17.87 -15.29 17.08
C GLU A 881 -17.01 -15.18 18.35
N TYR A 882 -17.48 -15.73 19.47
CA TYR A 882 -16.79 -15.70 20.76
C TYR A 882 -15.86 -16.88 21.03
N THR A 883 -16.15 -18.06 20.48
CA THR A 883 -15.43 -19.28 20.85
C THR A 883 -14.43 -19.73 19.80
N LYS A 884 -14.51 -19.19 18.57
CA LYS A 884 -13.70 -19.63 17.42
C LYS A 884 -13.81 -21.15 17.16
N ILE A 885 -14.92 -21.75 17.57
CA ILE A 885 -15.24 -23.15 17.29
C ILE A 885 -15.99 -23.19 15.96
N LEU A 886 -15.62 -24.15 15.11
CA LEU A 886 -16.33 -24.42 13.87
C LEU A 886 -17.79 -24.78 14.13
N ASN A 887 -18.69 -24.31 13.28
CA ASN A 887 -20.09 -24.69 13.37
C ASN A 887 -20.25 -26.21 13.19
N VAL A 888 -21.28 -26.76 13.82
CA VAL A 888 -21.55 -28.21 13.81
C VAL A 888 -21.73 -28.71 12.36
N GLU A 889 -22.37 -27.93 11.50
CA GLU A 889 -22.64 -28.30 10.10
C GLU A 889 -21.34 -28.47 9.28
N LEU A 890 -20.32 -27.62 9.46
CA LEU A 890 -19.03 -27.82 8.79
C LEU A 890 -18.26 -28.98 9.39
N ILE A 891 -18.32 -29.18 10.72
CA ILE A 891 -17.68 -30.33 11.36
C ILE A 891 -18.26 -31.64 10.79
N GLU A 892 -19.59 -31.75 10.67
CA GLU A 892 -20.26 -32.90 10.06
C GLU A 892 -19.84 -33.11 8.60
N TYR A 893 -19.72 -32.02 7.84
CA TYR A 893 -19.23 -32.05 6.46
C TYR A 893 -17.78 -32.56 6.36
N LEU A 894 -16.87 -32.02 7.19
CA LEU A 894 -15.47 -32.46 7.23
C LEU A 894 -15.36 -33.93 7.68
N GLN A 895 -16.18 -34.35 8.65
CA GLN A 895 -16.26 -35.74 9.09
C GLN A 895 -16.64 -36.66 7.93
N ALA A 896 -17.62 -36.27 7.12
CA ALA A 896 -18.04 -37.03 5.95
C ALA A 896 -16.93 -37.11 4.90
N ILE A 897 -16.20 -36.02 4.64
CA ILE A 897 -15.03 -36.03 3.73
C ILE A 897 -13.95 -36.99 4.23
N PHE A 898 -13.66 -36.98 5.54
CA PHE A 898 -12.62 -37.83 6.14
C PHE A 898 -12.95 -39.33 6.22
N VAL A 899 -14.17 -39.73 5.83
CA VAL A 899 -14.45 -41.14 5.52
C VAL A 899 -13.65 -41.58 4.29
N PHE A 900 -13.39 -40.66 3.34
CA PHE A 900 -12.74 -40.95 2.06
C PHE A 900 -11.33 -40.38 1.96
N VAL A 901 -10.98 -39.39 2.79
CA VAL A 901 -9.63 -38.81 2.85
C VAL A 901 -8.88 -39.39 4.05
N GLU A 902 -7.63 -39.79 3.84
CA GLU A 902 -6.74 -40.24 4.91
C GLU A 902 -6.29 -39.05 5.76
N ARG A 903 -6.72 -38.98 7.02
CA ARG A 903 -6.48 -37.82 7.89
C ARG A 903 -5.01 -37.65 8.24
N TYR A 904 -4.31 -38.77 8.41
CA TYR A 904 -2.91 -38.78 8.85
C TYR A 904 -1.93 -38.26 7.78
N ASP A 905 -2.36 -38.30 6.52
CA ASP A 905 -1.58 -37.82 5.39
C ASP A 905 -1.77 -36.31 5.15
N LEU A 906 -2.81 -35.70 5.74
CA LEU A 906 -3.05 -34.26 5.63
C LEU A 906 -2.02 -33.49 6.46
N GLU A 907 -1.16 -32.76 5.75
CA GLU A 907 -0.25 -31.76 6.31
C GLU A 907 -0.98 -30.47 6.66
N CYS A 908 -2.07 -30.16 5.95
CA CYS A 908 -2.78 -28.89 6.09
C CYS A 908 -4.26 -29.02 5.74
N LEU A 909 -5.13 -28.53 6.63
CA LEU A 909 -6.54 -28.30 6.37
C LEU A 909 -6.83 -26.80 6.55
N ILE A 910 -7.21 -26.14 5.46
CA ILE A 910 -7.59 -24.72 5.47
C ILE A 910 -9.08 -24.58 5.20
N VAL A 911 -9.76 -23.86 6.06
CA VAL A 911 -11.14 -23.40 5.85
C VAL A 911 -11.09 -21.92 5.54
N SER A 912 -11.60 -21.50 4.38
CA SER A 912 -11.60 -20.08 3.98
C SER A 912 -13.02 -19.54 3.85
N THR A 913 -13.20 -18.31 4.34
CA THR A 913 -14.34 -17.44 4.03
C THR A 913 -13.94 -16.45 2.92
N ALA A 914 -14.81 -15.47 2.64
CA ALA A 914 -14.49 -14.31 1.82
C ALA A 914 -13.75 -13.17 2.56
N ILE A 915 -13.28 -13.37 3.80
CA ILE A 915 -12.59 -12.34 4.61
C ILE A 915 -11.41 -12.87 5.43
N GLU A 916 -11.44 -14.15 5.78
CA GLU A 916 -10.53 -14.81 6.70
C GLU A 916 -10.32 -16.26 6.26
N CYS A 917 -9.14 -16.81 6.52
CA CYS A 917 -8.99 -18.26 6.48
C CYS A 917 -8.32 -18.79 7.73
N PHE A 918 -8.61 -20.05 7.99
CA PHE A 918 -8.37 -20.72 9.24
C PHE A 918 -7.67 -22.04 8.95
N GLU A 919 -6.54 -22.25 9.60
CA GLU A 919 -5.90 -23.55 9.64
C GLU A 919 -6.52 -24.36 10.77
N ILE A 920 -7.05 -25.52 10.40
CA ILE A 920 -7.82 -26.39 11.27
C ILE A 920 -7.05 -27.67 11.50
N ASP A 921 -7.00 -28.12 12.75
CA ASP A 921 -6.50 -29.45 13.07
C ASP A 921 -7.49 -30.51 12.55
N PRO A 922 -7.08 -31.42 11.65
CA PRO A 922 -7.96 -32.43 11.05
C PRO A 922 -8.49 -33.48 12.05
N THR A 923 -7.90 -33.56 13.24
CA THR A 923 -8.30 -34.49 14.31
C THR A 923 -9.26 -33.84 15.29
N THR A 924 -8.92 -32.63 15.76
CA THR A 924 -9.68 -31.94 16.81
C THR A 924 -10.69 -30.94 16.29
N TYR A 925 -10.58 -30.52 15.03
CA TYR A 925 -11.31 -29.40 14.42
C TYR A 925 -11.07 -28.04 15.11
N GLY A 926 -10.05 -27.96 15.97
CA GLY A 926 -9.62 -26.72 16.58
C GLY A 926 -8.94 -25.81 15.57
N VAL A 927 -9.18 -24.51 15.68
CA VAL A 927 -8.43 -23.50 14.91
C VAL A 927 -7.01 -23.44 15.47
N ILE A 928 -6.03 -23.79 14.64
CA ILE A 928 -4.60 -23.66 14.92
C ILE A 928 -4.17 -22.21 14.71
N HIS A 929 -4.47 -21.68 13.52
CA HIS A 929 -4.08 -20.34 13.08
C HIS A 929 -5.23 -19.65 12.33
N SER A 930 -5.34 -18.33 12.49
CA SER A 930 -6.28 -17.48 11.76
C SER A 930 -5.51 -16.40 11.00
N TYR A 931 -5.83 -16.24 9.72
CA TYR A 931 -5.18 -15.31 8.82
C TYR A 931 -6.25 -14.38 8.23
N ASN A 932 -5.94 -13.09 8.09
CA ASN A 932 -6.77 -12.20 7.28
C ASN A 932 -6.59 -12.61 5.80
N GLU A 933 -7.62 -12.44 4.96
CA GLU A 933 -7.57 -12.88 3.55
C GLU A 933 -6.32 -12.37 2.80
N GLN A 934 -5.88 -11.13 3.11
CA GLN A 934 -4.66 -10.55 2.54
C GLN A 934 -3.38 -11.32 2.91
N THR A 935 -3.36 -12.04 4.04
CA THR A 935 -2.19 -12.76 4.57
C THR A 935 -2.30 -14.28 4.44
N CYS A 936 -3.41 -14.81 3.93
CA CYS A 936 -3.69 -16.23 4.00
C CYS A 936 -3.17 -17.01 2.78
N HIS A 937 -1.95 -17.55 2.87
CA HIS A 937 -1.31 -18.42 1.87
C HIS A 937 -1.41 -17.96 0.40
N GLY A 938 -1.70 -16.67 0.20
CA GLY A 938 -1.93 -16.04 -1.09
C GLY A 938 -3.15 -16.53 -1.88
N ILE A 939 -4.05 -17.30 -1.28
CA ILE A 939 -5.21 -17.83 -2.03
C ILE A 939 -6.36 -16.83 -1.93
N ASN A 940 -6.45 -15.91 -2.91
CA ASN A 940 -7.71 -15.20 -3.14
C ASN A 940 -8.56 -16.07 -4.08
N PHE A 941 -9.82 -16.30 -3.70
CA PHE A 941 -10.70 -17.29 -4.31
C PHE A 941 -11.80 -16.70 -5.19
#